data_AF-Q3JKE3-F1
#
_entry.id   AF-Q3JKE3-F1
#
_cell.length_a   1.000
_cell.length_b   1.000
_cell.length_c   1.000
_cell.angle_alpha   90.00
_cell.angle_beta   90.00
_cell.angle_gamma   90.00
#
_symmetry.space_group_name_H-M   'P 1'
#
loop_
_entity.id
_entity.type
_entity.pdbx_description
1 polymer ?
#
loop_
_entity_poly.entity_id
_entity_poly.type
_entity_poly.pdbx_seq_one_letter_code
_entity_poly.pdbx_strand_id
1 'polypeptide(L)'
;MPVPMPAAEVSRGRGKLGCGGVRAQRRGGAACAALLGVAGPSLAFAAVVADPNGGAQRPGMATTANGTDLVNIVAPDATGLSHNKFNEFSPVGRGVVLNNSVRPGESQIGGMAAQNPNLMQPATRALLEVTQQRSVLQGTLEAFGGKLDVLVANQHGVTINGLTTLNVGRLGVTTGQVLPQAAGQLRLGVTQGDVLIDHGGIDTQGLDMFDVVSRSIAVRGPIHDSSRAAGADVRLVAGATAYDPQTGHYEAIAADESKAPVQEGISGELLGAMHGRHIVLVSTESGVGVRHDGPIKSANDIRVSANGEVTLGGPQRAAQEAVAGAQAVGGAGMQNVIAGGTVSVCARGHVAIRGAVIAGQDVDLQGKSVKAGRMSAQRDALVTVADGVTLDGPVDAKRHVWIGAHDDVVIREAAAGQNVVLLGRSVTAGRLDAQRDVLAAARDGVTIHEAAAAGQDVVLQGSSARVGQMSAQRDVLVMAADGVTLDGPVSAQRAVWVETQGDVAGSEWIKAGRDVQIGAAADLAGAVTAEEMQQLKAHGDAANRRRVKAGRNEPAGAAAERPAAAEQTVAVADAMREIGVGGDRLSGLDAAPGTPGTPFGAHPQAMFDDPAAQIARSARSTATAGGHAGSFMRVGDGHIAKMTTSREAEIYENYRLALAGVIPDTVPPEEVDWRVGVTARQRQAMATFKGWAEMKGQRVVVMQALGAKIAPEDKIELDVKIGASTVSRTELIGAGRTRWQALSKKVRLTAADLLRGSRSLVGDDRGYTLAGRTSGGIALDARNSRNSVGRSSESLIREALDRSPDTRWRNAQHLLGQLQTIREKMHALPLTFVASSVLIAIDKRKPENSVARLIDLAHPVQPFENEADYEKVNHRFEDGLDKLIRLFQQVEK
;
A
#
# COMPACT_ATOMS: atom_id res chain seq x y z
N MET A 1 -23.41 28.46 -42.89
CA MET A 1 -23.00 29.85 -42.60
C MET A 1 -22.86 30.01 -41.09
N PRO A 2 -21.91 30.83 -40.60
CA PRO A 2 -20.76 30.32 -39.83
C PRO A 2 -20.58 30.90 -38.42
N VAL A 3 -19.56 30.34 -37.76
CA VAL A 3 -18.96 30.60 -36.44
C VAL A 3 -18.18 31.93 -36.39
N PRO A 4 -17.98 32.57 -35.21
CA PRO A 4 -16.93 33.57 -35.02
C PRO A 4 -15.72 33.02 -34.23
N MET A 5 -14.51 33.33 -34.73
CA MET A 5 -13.23 33.27 -34.00
C MET A 5 -12.94 34.61 -33.28
N PRO A 6 -11.96 34.63 -32.37
CA PRO A 6 -11.00 35.75 -32.27
C PRO A 6 -9.56 35.21 -32.37
N ALA A 7 -8.75 35.64 -33.34
CA ALA A 7 -7.99 36.91 -33.42
C ALA A 7 -6.63 36.82 -32.68
N ALA A 8 -5.57 36.75 -33.50
CA ALA A 8 -4.17 36.79 -33.14
C ALA A 8 -3.69 38.24 -32.97
N GLU A 9 -2.79 38.47 -32.02
CA GLU A 9 -2.10 39.75 -31.86
C GLU A 9 -0.65 39.64 -32.34
N VAL A 10 -0.27 40.61 -33.17
CA VAL A 10 1.04 40.78 -33.81
C VAL A 10 1.84 41.78 -32.98
N SER A 11 3.12 41.50 -32.73
CA SER A 11 4.10 42.55 -32.46
C SER A 11 5.39 42.31 -33.25
N ARG A 12 5.80 43.37 -33.95
CA ARG A 12 6.95 43.48 -34.85
C ARG A 12 8.19 43.91 -34.07
N GLY A 13 9.37 43.44 -34.48
CA GLY A 13 10.67 44.04 -34.14
C GLY A 13 11.72 43.63 -35.16
N ARG A 14 12.43 44.59 -35.74
CA ARG A 14 13.12 44.56 -37.04
C ARG A 14 14.60 44.89 -36.87
N GLY A 15 15.47 44.29 -37.69
CA GLY A 15 16.85 44.74 -37.99
C GLY A 15 17.94 44.05 -37.16
N LYS A 16 19.14 43.74 -37.67
CA LYS A 16 19.87 44.20 -38.86
C LYS A 16 20.99 43.19 -39.19
N LEU A 17 21.36 43.11 -40.47
CA LEU A 17 22.53 42.41 -41.00
C LEU A 17 23.86 43.04 -40.54
N GLY A 18 24.91 42.22 -40.43
CA GLY A 18 26.31 42.65 -40.33
C GLY A 18 27.27 41.52 -40.69
N CYS A 19 28.03 41.70 -41.77
CA CYS A 19 29.06 40.81 -42.29
C CYS A 19 30.29 40.69 -41.37
N GLY A 20 31.01 39.57 -41.48
CA GLY A 20 32.38 39.43 -40.99
C GLY A 20 32.93 38.02 -41.23
N GLY A 21 33.62 37.83 -42.35
CA GLY A 21 34.39 36.62 -42.61
C GLY A 21 35.76 36.64 -41.89
N VAL A 22 36.42 35.48 -41.82
CA VAL A 22 37.84 35.24 -42.17
C VAL A 22 38.30 33.84 -41.68
N ARG A 23 38.88 33.09 -42.64
CA ARG A 23 39.93 32.02 -42.59
C ARG A 23 39.77 30.85 -41.61
N ALA A 24 39.62 29.61 -42.07
CA ALA A 24 40.57 28.73 -42.79
C ALA A 24 41.72 28.19 -41.92
N GLN A 25 41.68 26.88 -41.64
CA GLN A 25 42.89 26.06 -41.63
C GLN A 25 42.61 24.62 -42.05
N ARG A 26 43.23 24.25 -43.18
CA ARG A 26 43.32 22.92 -43.79
C ARG A 26 44.45 22.10 -43.15
N ARG A 27 44.22 20.79 -42.99
CA ARG A 27 45.15 19.66 -43.24
C ARG A 27 44.21 18.49 -43.62
N GLY A 28 44.21 17.79 -44.77
CA GLY A 28 45.21 17.45 -45.79
C GLY A 28 46.14 16.35 -45.28
N GLY A 29 46.27 15.12 -45.79
CA GLY A 29 45.56 14.25 -46.76
C GLY A 29 45.51 12.83 -46.13
N ALA A 30 45.33 11.68 -46.79
CA ALA A 30 45.38 11.25 -48.18
C ALA A 30 44.61 9.92 -48.32
N ALA A 31 44.31 9.56 -49.57
CA ALA A 31 43.45 8.48 -50.00
C ALA A 31 43.96 7.04 -49.73
N CYS A 32 43.02 6.12 -49.50
CA CYS A 32 43.10 4.74 -49.97
C CYS A 32 41.73 4.36 -50.55
N ALA A 33 41.68 4.20 -51.87
CA ALA A 33 40.54 3.64 -52.58
C ALA A 33 40.56 2.11 -52.40
N ALA A 34 39.53 1.56 -51.76
CA ALA A 34 39.22 0.14 -51.78
C ALA A 34 37.76 -0.05 -52.18
N LEU A 35 37.62 -0.49 -53.43
CA LEU A 35 36.55 -1.21 -54.11
C LEU A 35 35.37 -1.73 -53.26
N LEU A 36 34.16 -1.40 -53.76
CA LEU A 36 32.97 -2.25 -53.88
C LEU A 36 32.50 -3.06 -52.65
N GLY A 37 31.45 -2.55 -52.03
CA GLY A 37 30.63 -3.29 -51.08
C GLY A 37 29.58 -2.41 -50.42
N VAL A 38 28.73 -1.74 -51.21
CA VAL A 38 27.50 -1.16 -50.67
C VAL A 38 26.60 -2.34 -50.28
N ALA A 39 26.75 -2.82 -49.05
CA ALA A 39 25.68 -3.53 -48.36
C ALA A 39 24.57 -2.50 -48.14
N GLY A 40 23.69 -2.37 -49.13
CA GLY A 40 22.42 -1.70 -48.93
C GLY A 40 21.65 -2.43 -47.82
N PRO A 41 20.78 -1.74 -47.07
CA PRO A 41 19.87 -2.43 -46.17
C PRO A 41 19.10 -3.45 -47.03
N SER A 42 19.26 -4.73 -46.71
CA SER A 42 18.48 -5.80 -47.31
C SER A 42 17.01 -5.44 -47.18
N LEU A 43 16.37 -5.19 -48.33
CA LEU A 43 14.92 -5.14 -48.45
C LEU A 43 14.42 -6.49 -47.92
N ALA A 44 13.81 -6.49 -46.74
CA ALA A 44 13.01 -7.63 -46.31
C ALA A 44 11.87 -7.76 -47.32
N PHE A 45 11.93 -8.80 -48.16
CA PHE A 45 10.81 -9.18 -48.99
C PHE A 45 9.65 -9.54 -48.05
N ALA A 46 8.43 -9.13 -48.38
CA ALA A 46 7.26 -9.55 -47.64
C ALA A 46 6.87 -10.96 -48.10
N ALA A 47 6.94 -11.96 -47.22
CA ALA A 47 6.51 -13.31 -47.56
C ALA A 47 5.95 -14.09 -46.35
N VAL A 48 5.03 -15.02 -46.65
CA VAL A 48 4.63 -16.10 -45.74
C VAL A 48 5.20 -17.40 -46.30
N VAL A 49 6.26 -17.92 -45.68
CA VAL A 49 7.03 -19.05 -46.19
C VAL A 49 7.13 -20.15 -45.14
N ALA A 50 6.41 -21.25 -45.36
CA ALA A 50 6.50 -22.46 -44.54
C ALA A 50 7.95 -22.97 -44.47
N ASP A 51 8.39 -23.41 -43.29
CA ASP A 51 9.73 -23.96 -43.09
C ASP A 51 9.87 -25.29 -43.87
N PRO A 52 10.75 -25.37 -44.89
CA PRO A 52 10.95 -26.61 -45.66
C PRO A 52 11.39 -27.80 -44.81
N ASN A 53 12.06 -27.53 -43.69
CA ASN A 53 12.58 -28.50 -42.73
C ASN A 53 11.63 -28.72 -41.53
N GLY A 54 10.43 -28.12 -41.55
CA GLY A 54 9.46 -28.21 -40.45
C GLY A 54 8.85 -29.60 -40.21
N GLY A 55 9.09 -30.58 -41.09
CA GLY A 55 8.55 -31.94 -40.94
C GLY A 55 7.03 -31.95 -40.80
N ALA A 56 6.51 -32.60 -39.75
CA ALA A 56 5.07 -32.63 -39.45
C ALA A 56 4.47 -31.27 -39.06
N GLN A 57 5.32 -30.28 -38.73
CA GLN A 57 4.92 -28.91 -38.37
C GLN A 57 4.92 -27.98 -39.59
N ARG A 58 5.21 -28.47 -40.79
CA ARG A 58 5.20 -27.66 -42.01
C ARG A 58 3.76 -27.48 -42.52
N PRO A 59 3.19 -26.26 -42.50
CA PRO A 59 1.86 -26.03 -43.04
C PRO A 59 1.84 -26.12 -44.57
N GLY A 60 0.66 -26.38 -45.13
CA GLY A 60 0.43 -26.27 -46.57
C GLY A 60 0.24 -24.81 -46.98
N MET A 61 0.90 -24.37 -48.04
CA MET A 61 0.75 -23.02 -48.58
C MET A 61 -0.08 -23.05 -49.86
N ALA A 62 -1.03 -22.13 -49.98
CA ALA A 62 -1.83 -21.89 -51.17
C ALA A 62 -2.13 -20.40 -51.29
N THR A 63 -2.84 -20.02 -52.36
CA THR A 63 -3.35 -18.67 -52.56
C THR A 63 -4.86 -18.76 -52.75
N THR A 64 -5.62 -17.86 -52.14
CA THR A 64 -7.07 -17.81 -52.33
C THR A 64 -7.44 -17.27 -53.71
N ALA A 65 -8.73 -17.37 -54.07
CA ALA A 65 -9.25 -16.83 -55.33
C ALA A 65 -8.96 -15.32 -55.50
N ASN A 66 -8.91 -14.56 -54.39
CA ASN A 66 -8.63 -13.12 -54.39
C ASN A 66 -7.13 -12.77 -54.30
N GLY A 67 -6.23 -13.75 -54.42
CA GLY A 67 -4.78 -13.53 -54.41
C GLY A 67 -4.16 -13.35 -53.02
N THR A 68 -4.91 -13.64 -51.95
CA THR A 68 -4.42 -13.57 -50.56
C THR A 68 -3.72 -14.88 -50.19
N ASP A 69 -2.62 -14.82 -49.44
CA ASP A 69 -1.95 -16.02 -48.95
C ASP A 69 -2.89 -16.85 -48.05
N LEU A 70 -2.94 -18.15 -48.29
CA LEU A 70 -3.71 -19.11 -47.52
C LEU A 70 -2.79 -20.17 -46.91
N VAL A 71 -2.85 -20.27 -45.59
CA VAL A 71 -2.11 -21.24 -44.79
C VAL A 71 -3.05 -22.37 -44.39
N ASN A 72 -2.89 -23.53 -45.00
CA ASN A 72 -3.47 -24.78 -44.50
C ASN A 72 -2.68 -25.21 -43.26
N ILE A 73 -3.13 -24.77 -42.09
CA ILE A 73 -2.51 -25.14 -40.81
C ILE A 73 -2.43 -26.66 -40.66
N VAL A 74 -1.44 -27.15 -39.93
CA VAL A 74 -1.28 -28.60 -39.69
C VAL A 74 -2.37 -29.14 -38.77
N ALA A 75 -2.56 -30.46 -38.78
CA ALA A 75 -3.50 -31.12 -37.88
C ALA A 75 -3.22 -30.75 -36.40
N PRO A 76 -4.24 -30.38 -35.61
CA PRO A 76 -4.04 -30.12 -34.19
C PRO A 76 -3.69 -31.39 -33.43
N ASP A 77 -2.92 -31.23 -32.35
CA ASP A 77 -2.68 -32.31 -31.40
C ASP A 77 -3.91 -32.63 -30.52
N ALA A 78 -3.77 -33.57 -29.60
CA ALA A 78 -4.84 -33.98 -28.68
C ALA A 78 -5.35 -32.84 -27.76
N THR A 79 -4.60 -31.74 -27.64
CA THR A 79 -5.00 -30.54 -26.88
C THR A 79 -5.63 -29.46 -27.77
N GLY A 80 -5.78 -29.73 -29.06
CA GLY A 80 -6.31 -28.76 -30.04
C GLY A 80 -5.30 -27.75 -30.56
N LEU A 81 -4.00 -27.92 -30.27
CA LEU A 81 -2.92 -27.02 -30.73
C LEU A 81 -2.41 -27.46 -32.10
N SER A 82 -2.52 -26.58 -33.10
CA SER A 82 -1.85 -26.71 -34.39
C SER A 82 -0.50 -25.96 -34.35
N HIS A 83 0.62 -26.68 -34.46
CA HIS A 83 1.96 -26.09 -34.42
C HIS A 83 2.56 -25.99 -35.82
N ASN A 84 2.67 -24.76 -36.32
CA ASN A 84 3.06 -24.43 -37.68
C ASN A 84 4.42 -23.72 -37.68
N LYS A 85 5.39 -24.22 -38.44
CA LYS A 85 6.73 -23.65 -38.58
C LYS A 85 6.91 -22.91 -39.89
N PHE A 86 7.50 -21.72 -39.80
CA PHE A 86 7.78 -20.83 -40.91
C PHE A 86 9.25 -20.41 -40.90
N ASN A 87 9.86 -20.30 -42.09
CA ASN A 87 11.09 -19.54 -42.23
C ASN A 87 10.80 -18.05 -42.10
N GLU A 88 9.69 -17.60 -42.71
CA GLU A 88 9.23 -16.22 -42.68
C GLU A 88 7.71 -16.19 -42.52
N PHE A 89 7.22 -15.30 -41.65
CA PHE A 89 5.80 -15.03 -41.49
C PHE A 89 5.59 -13.53 -41.39
N SER A 90 5.44 -12.88 -42.54
CA SER A 90 5.28 -11.43 -42.67
C SER A 90 4.10 -11.10 -43.59
N PRO A 91 2.85 -11.27 -43.12
CA PRO A 91 1.68 -10.89 -43.90
C PRO A 91 1.65 -9.38 -44.15
N VAL A 92 1.35 -9.00 -45.40
CA VAL A 92 1.25 -7.60 -45.85
C VAL A 92 0.03 -7.37 -46.72
N GLY A 93 -0.30 -6.10 -47.00
CA GLY A 93 -1.40 -5.74 -47.87
C GLY A 93 -2.75 -6.15 -47.27
N ARG A 94 -3.44 -7.12 -47.88
CA ARG A 94 -4.72 -7.64 -47.38
C ARG A 94 -4.55 -8.54 -46.14
N GLY A 95 -3.35 -9.06 -45.89
CA GLY A 95 -3.05 -9.95 -44.78
C GLY A 95 -2.97 -11.42 -45.20
N VAL A 96 -3.42 -12.35 -44.33
CA VAL A 96 -3.27 -13.80 -44.52
C VAL A 96 -4.47 -14.55 -43.96
N VAL A 97 -4.86 -15.63 -44.66
CA VAL A 97 -5.94 -16.53 -44.26
C VAL A 97 -5.35 -17.80 -43.64
N LEU A 98 -5.59 -18.03 -42.36
CA LEU A 98 -5.35 -19.30 -41.68
C LEU A 98 -6.57 -20.21 -41.90
N ASN A 99 -6.42 -21.25 -42.72
CA ASN A 99 -7.50 -22.16 -43.05
C ASN A 99 -7.71 -23.18 -41.92
N ASN A 100 -8.64 -22.87 -41.01
CA ASN A 100 -9.09 -23.73 -39.91
C ASN A 100 -10.44 -24.40 -40.22
N SER A 101 -10.76 -24.62 -41.50
CA SER A 101 -12.05 -25.14 -41.94
C SER A 101 -11.97 -26.60 -42.38
N VAL A 102 -12.94 -27.41 -41.92
CA VAL A 102 -13.15 -28.79 -42.38
C VAL A 102 -14.17 -28.89 -43.53
N ARG A 103 -14.63 -27.75 -44.06
CA ARG A 103 -15.55 -27.65 -45.21
C ARG A 103 -15.15 -26.49 -46.12
N PRO A 104 -15.43 -26.55 -47.43
CA PRO A 104 -15.30 -25.39 -48.31
C PRO A 104 -16.25 -24.26 -47.88
N GLY A 105 -15.89 -23.02 -48.18
CA GLY A 105 -16.67 -21.84 -47.80
C GLY A 105 -16.03 -20.55 -48.28
N GLU A 106 -16.51 -19.41 -47.77
CA GLU A 106 -16.01 -18.09 -48.12
C GLU A 106 -15.21 -17.48 -46.96
N SER A 107 -13.95 -17.14 -47.22
CA SER A 107 -13.12 -16.30 -46.36
C SER A 107 -13.39 -14.83 -46.67
N GLN A 108 -13.40 -13.98 -45.65
CA GLN A 108 -13.72 -12.55 -45.77
C GLN A 108 -12.66 -11.78 -46.56
N ILE A 109 -11.36 -12.06 -46.38
CA ILE A 109 -10.28 -11.40 -47.12
C ILE A 109 -9.80 -12.22 -48.33
N GLY A 110 -10.14 -13.50 -48.36
CA GLY A 110 -9.66 -14.48 -49.34
C GLY A 110 -10.67 -14.84 -50.43
N GLY A 111 -11.97 -14.63 -50.20
CA GLY A 111 -13.04 -15.15 -51.05
C GLY A 111 -13.22 -16.66 -50.88
N MET A 112 -13.73 -17.35 -51.91
CA MET A 112 -13.94 -18.80 -51.86
C MET A 112 -12.63 -19.56 -51.57
N ALA A 113 -12.68 -20.40 -50.54
CA ALA A 113 -11.58 -21.23 -50.08
C ALA A 113 -12.05 -22.69 -49.88
N ALA A 114 -11.20 -23.64 -50.27
CA ALA A 114 -11.44 -25.06 -50.02
C ALA A 114 -11.23 -25.41 -48.54
N GLN A 115 -11.74 -26.58 -48.12
CA GLN A 115 -11.42 -27.12 -46.79
C GLN A 115 -9.91 -27.34 -46.64
N ASN A 116 -9.40 -27.25 -45.41
CA ASN A 116 -8.02 -27.60 -45.11
C ASN A 116 -7.85 -29.13 -45.15
N PRO A 117 -7.04 -29.69 -46.08
CA PRO A 117 -6.88 -31.14 -46.22
C PRO A 117 -6.20 -31.80 -45.01
N ASN A 118 -5.56 -31.01 -44.13
CA ASN A 118 -4.89 -31.52 -42.93
C ASN A 118 -5.86 -31.75 -41.76
N LEU A 119 -7.10 -31.26 -41.83
CA LEU A 119 -8.01 -31.20 -40.68
C LEU A 119 -9.14 -32.23 -40.78
N MET A 120 -9.28 -33.04 -39.74
CA MET A 120 -10.49 -33.82 -39.46
C MET A 120 -11.46 -33.09 -38.52
N GLN A 121 -10.93 -32.13 -37.76
CA GLN A 121 -11.66 -31.23 -36.86
C GLN A 121 -10.90 -29.90 -36.79
N PRO A 122 -11.58 -28.76 -36.55
CA PRO A 122 -10.91 -27.47 -36.37
C PRO A 122 -9.95 -27.48 -35.17
N ALA A 123 -8.82 -26.79 -35.31
CA ALA A 123 -7.94 -26.47 -34.20
C ALA A 123 -8.58 -25.39 -33.30
N THR A 124 -8.28 -25.41 -32.00
CA THR A 124 -8.67 -24.34 -31.07
C THR A 124 -7.60 -23.27 -30.96
N ARG A 125 -6.33 -23.66 -31.17
CA ARG A 125 -5.15 -22.78 -31.07
C ARG A 125 -4.18 -23.06 -32.21
N ALA A 126 -3.52 -22.03 -32.71
CA ALA A 126 -2.42 -22.14 -33.65
C ALA A 126 -1.17 -21.42 -33.12
N LEU A 127 -0.06 -22.16 -33.04
CA LEU A 127 1.28 -21.60 -32.85
C LEU A 127 1.91 -21.41 -34.24
N LEU A 128 2.29 -20.18 -34.55
CA LEU A 128 3.02 -19.78 -35.74
C LEU A 128 4.46 -19.46 -35.32
N GLU A 129 5.33 -20.47 -35.37
CA GLU A 129 6.73 -20.36 -34.97
C GLU A 129 7.59 -19.97 -36.16
N VAL A 130 8.37 -18.87 -36.04
CA VAL A 130 9.24 -18.36 -37.09
C VAL A 130 10.70 -18.56 -36.72
N THR A 131 11.48 -19.16 -37.62
CA THR A 131 12.83 -19.66 -37.29
C THR A 131 13.97 -18.79 -37.82
N GLN A 132 13.77 -17.98 -38.88
CA GLN A 132 14.88 -17.32 -39.60
C GLN A 132 14.88 -15.79 -39.52
N GLN A 133 13.76 -15.12 -39.85
CA GLN A 133 13.71 -13.66 -40.03
C GLN A 133 12.70 -13.02 -39.07
N ARG A 134 12.87 -11.72 -38.77
CA ARG A 134 11.85 -10.91 -38.07
C ARG A 134 10.52 -10.94 -38.82
N SER A 135 9.41 -10.99 -38.08
CA SER A 135 8.07 -10.90 -38.64
C SER A 135 7.61 -9.45 -38.78
N VAL A 136 6.89 -9.15 -39.86
CA VAL A 136 6.13 -7.91 -40.03
C VAL A 136 4.66 -8.26 -40.22
N LEU A 137 3.83 -7.95 -39.22
CA LEU A 137 2.40 -8.25 -39.20
C LEU A 137 1.61 -7.00 -39.64
N GLN A 138 1.06 -7.04 -40.86
CA GLN A 138 0.22 -5.99 -41.43
C GLN A 138 -1.01 -6.59 -42.13
N GLY A 139 -2.06 -5.77 -42.30
CA GLY A 139 -3.30 -6.21 -42.92
C GLY A 139 -4.14 -7.05 -41.95
N THR A 140 -4.94 -7.98 -42.48
CA THR A 140 -5.88 -8.77 -41.68
C THR A 140 -5.38 -10.19 -41.46
N LEU A 141 -5.33 -10.63 -40.20
CA LEU A 141 -5.16 -12.04 -39.85
C LEU A 141 -6.54 -12.70 -39.73
N GLU A 142 -6.94 -13.50 -40.71
CA GLU A 142 -8.24 -14.19 -40.72
C GLU A 142 -8.09 -15.66 -40.35
N ALA A 143 -8.91 -16.15 -39.40
CA ALA A 143 -9.14 -17.57 -39.20
C ALA A 143 -10.38 -18.01 -40.00
N PHE A 144 -10.18 -18.67 -41.14
CA PHE A 144 -11.27 -19.19 -41.95
C PHE A 144 -11.81 -20.50 -41.37
N GLY A 145 -13.12 -20.61 -41.15
CA GLY A 145 -13.76 -21.78 -40.53
C GLY A 145 -13.94 -21.62 -39.03
N GLY A 146 -13.38 -22.54 -38.24
CA GLY A 146 -13.50 -22.49 -36.78
C GLY A 146 -12.74 -21.31 -36.15
N LYS A 147 -13.32 -20.67 -35.12
CA LYS A 147 -12.66 -19.61 -34.33
C LYS A 147 -11.34 -20.15 -33.76
N LEU A 148 -10.29 -19.32 -33.83
CA LEU A 148 -8.92 -19.75 -33.54
C LEU A 148 -8.20 -18.74 -32.64
N ASP A 149 -7.52 -19.23 -31.60
CA ASP A 149 -6.53 -18.42 -30.89
C ASP A 149 -5.19 -18.55 -31.59
N VAL A 150 -4.51 -17.44 -31.85
CA VAL A 150 -3.26 -17.41 -32.62
C VAL A 150 -2.13 -16.88 -31.76
N LEU A 151 -1.00 -17.56 -31.79
CA LEU A 151 0.25 -17.15 -31.15
C LEU A 151 1.37 -17.09 -32.18
N VAL A 152 1.90 -15.89 -32.42
CA VAL A 152 3.09 -15.68 -33.28
C VAL A 152 4.33 -15.67 -32.40
N ALA A 153 5.22 -16.65 -32.57
CA ALA A 153 6.47 -16.77 -31.81
C ALA A 153 7.68 -16.57 -32.72
N ASN A 154 8.42 -15.49 -32.51
CA ASN A 154 9.58 -15.14 -33.31
C ASN A 154 10.69 -14.46 -32.50
N GLN A 155 11.73 -15.22 -32.18
CA GLN A 155 12.89 -14.75 -31.42
C GLN A 155 13.70 -13.61 -32.08
N HIS A 156 13.55 -13.41 -33.39
CA HIS A 156 14.21 -12.33 -34.15
C HIS A 156 13.45 -11.01 -34.07
N GLY A 157 12.29 -11.00 -33.42
CA GLY A 157 11.45 -9.83 -33.21
C GLY A 157 10.21 -9.81 -34.10
N VAL A 158 9.27 -8.94 -33.75
CA VAL A 158 7.99 -8.76 -34.46
C VAL A 158 7.67 -7.28 -34.59
N THR A 159 7.34 -6.83 -35.80
CA THR A 159 6.74 -5.50 -36.05
C THR A 159 5.25 -5.68 -36.30
N ILE A 160 4.40 -4.90 -35.64
CA ILE A 160 2.96 -4.83 -35.88
C ILE A 160 2.65 -3.44 -36.43
N ASN A 161 2.00 -3.34 -37.59
CA ASN A 161 1.75 -2.05 -38.23
C ASN A 161 0.45 -2.05 -39.05
N GLY A 162 -0.65 -1.60 -38.46
CA GLY A 162 -1.97 -1.62 -39.11
C GLY A 162 -2.55 -3.03 -39.18
N LEU A 163 -2.39 -3.81 -38.12
CA LEU A 163 -2.91 -5.18 -38.02
C LEU A 163 -4.37 -5.16 -37.57
N THR A 164 -5.20 -5.97 -38.20
CA THR A 164 -6.55 -6.30 -37.74
C THR A 164 -6.73 -7.82 -37.70
N THR A 165 -7.79 -8.31 -37.06
CA THR A 165 -8.07 -9.76 -37.00
C THR A 165 -9.52 -10.05 -37.38
N LEU A 166 -9.76 -11.26 -37.90
CA LEU A 166 -11.10 -11.77 -38.20
C LEU A 166 -11.23 -13.20 -37.71
N ASN A 167 -12.27 -13.47 -36.90
CA ASN A 167 -12.53 -14.78 -36.30
C ASN A 167 -11.36 -15.34 -35.46
N VAL A 168 -10.50 -14.46 -34.98
CA VAL A 168 -9.45 -14.78 -34.00
C VAL A 168 -9.99 -14.45 -32.61
N GLY A 169 -9.84 -15.36 -31.64
CA GLY A 169 -10.25 -15.10 -30.25
C GLY A 169 -9.19 -14.32 -29.50
N ARG A 170 -8.03 -14.93 -29.34
CA ARG A 170 -6.85 -14.31 -28.74
C ARG A 170 -5.73 -14.20 -29.74
N LEU A 171 -5.05 -13.06 -29.75
CA LEU A 171 -3.80 -12.87 -30.47
C LEU A 171 -2.65 -12.70 -29.46
N GLY A 172 -1.76 -13.68 -29.42
CA GLY A 172 -0.49 -13.62 -28.72
C GLY A 172 0.66 -13.31 -29.67
N VAL A 173 1.59 -12.46 -29.25
CA VAL A 173 2.84 -12.17 -29.97
C VAL A 173 4.00 -12.30 -28.99
N THR A 174 5.02 -13.05 -29.36
CA THR A 174 6.15 -13.28 -28.46
C THR A 174 7.47 -13.43 -29.19
N THR A 175 8.55 -13.06 -28.51
CA THR A 175 9.93 -13.34 -28.95
C THR A 175 10.53 -14.54 -28.23
N GLY A 176 9.70 -15.29 -27.52
CA GLY A 176 10.11 -16.51 -26.83
C GLY A 176 10.38 -17.65 -27.80
N GLN A 177 11.44 -18.42 -27.52
CA GLN A 177 11.67 -19.70 -28.18
C GLN A 177 10.80 -20.78 -27.54
N VAL A 178 10.28 -21.70 -28.36
CA VAL A 178 9.55 -22.88 -27.87
C VAL A 178 10.51 -23.77 -27.09
N LEU A 179 10.22 -23.96 -25.80
CA LEU A 179 11.01 -24.84 -24.94
C LEU A 179 10.56 -26.29 -25.13
N PRO A 180 11.49 -27.26 -25.07
CA PRO A 180 11.14 -28.68 -25.05
C PRO A 180 10.20 -29.00 -23.88
N GLN A 181 9.05 -29.62 -24.18
CA GLN A 181 8.03 -29.99 -23.20
C GLN A 181 7.39 -31.35 -23.56
N ALA A 182 6.62 -31.91 -22.63
CA ALA A 182 5.76 -33.06 -22.92
C ALA A 182 4.72 -32.68 -24.00
N ALA A 183 4.28 -33.66 -24.80
CA ALA A 183 3.35 -33.43 -25.91
C ALA A 183 2.08 -32.68 -25.44
N GLY A 184 1.74 -31.59 -26.14
CA GLY A 184 0.58 -30.74 -25.84
C GLY A 184 0.81 -29.62 -24.80
N GLN A 185 1.97 -29.59 -24.13
CA GLN A 185 2.37 -28.47 -23.28
C GLN A 185 3.23 -27.48 -24.06
N LEU A 186 2.89 -26.19 -23.97
CA LEU A 186 3.64 -25.12 -24.61
C LEU A 186 4.25 -24.22 -23.54
N ARG A 187 5.58 -24.10 -23.56
CA ARG A 187 6.33 -23.14 -22.75
C ARG A 187 7.28 -22.37 -23.64
N LEU A 188 7.41 -21.08 -23.36
CA LEU A 188 8.21 -20.15 -24.15
C LEU A 188 9.26 -19.51 -23.25
N GLY A 189 10.51 -19.52 -23.71
CA GLY A 189 11.63 -18.85 -23.05
C GLY A 189 11.97 -17.55 -23.78
N VAL A 190 11.69 -16.41 -23.17
CA VAL A 190 12.00 -15.09 -23.70
C VAL A 190 13.35 -14.63 -23.17
N THR A 191 14.36 -14.60 -24.03
CA THR A 191 15.73 -14.17 -23.68
C THR A 191 16.26 -13.07 -24.59
N GLN A 192 15.59 -12.82 -25.73
CA GLN A 192 15.99 -11.84 -26.74
C GLN A 192 14.82 -11.44 -27.63
N GLY A 193 15.09 -10.54 -28.58
CA GLY A 193 14.14 -10.03 -29.57
C GLY A 193 13.20 -8.99 -29.00
N ASP A 194 12.78 -8.04 -29.82
CA ASP A 194 11.84 -6.98 -29.44
C ASP A 194 10.53 -7.07 -30.24
N VAL A 195 9.47 -6.52 -29.66
CA VAL A 195 8.20 -6.27 -30.36
C VAL A 195 8.01 -4.78 -30.54
N LEU A 196 7.81 -4.36 -31.79
CA LEU A 196 7.50 -2.99 -32.17
C LEU A 196 6.05 -2.90 -32.65
N ILE A 197 5.19 -2.22 -31.90
CA ILE A 197 3.88 -1.76 -32.38
C ILE A 197 4.11 -0.41 -33.03
N ASP A 198 4.30 -0.41 -34.34
CA ASP A 198 4.65 0.77 -35.12
C ASP A 198 3.43 1.68 -35.34
N HIS A 199 3.63 2.80 -36.03
CA HIS A 199 2.64 3.89 -36.14
C HIS A 199 1.24 3.51 -36.63
N GLY A 200 1.10 2.45 -37.44
CA GLY A 200 -0.21 1.93 -37.86
C GLY A 200 -0.98 1.18 -36.76
N GLY A 201 -0.30 0.77 -35.70
CA GLY A 201 -0.91 0.17 -34.52
C GLY A 201 -1.59 -1.18 -34.77
N ILE A 202 -2.54 -1.52 -33.90
CA ILE A 202 -3.41 -2.69 -34.01
C ILE A 202 -4.85 -2.29 -33.67
N ASP A 203 -5.79 -2.81 -34.46
CA ASP A 203 -7.21 -2.83 -34.13
C ASP A 203 -7.56 -4.16 -33.44
N THR A 204 -7.96 -4.07 -32.17
CA THR A 204 -8.30 -5.21 -31.32
C THR A 204 -9.78 -5.60 -31.40
N GLN A 205 -10.55 -5.01 -32.33
CA GLN A 205 -11.94 -5.39 -32.54
C GLN A 205 -12.06 -6.91 -32.76
N GLY A 206 -12.98 -7.53 -32.02
CA GLY A 206 -13.28 -8.96 -32.10
C GLY A 206 -12.35 -9.87 -31.30
N LEU A 207 -11.23 -9.35 -30.77
CA LEU A 207 -10.35 -10.08 -29.87
C LEU A 207 -10.91 -10.06 -28.43
N ASP A 208 -10.79 -11.21 -27.77
CA ASP A 208 -10.96 -11.34 -26.32
C ASP A 208 -9.71 -10.84 -25.59
N MET A 209 -8.53 -11.05 -26.19
CA MET A 209 -7.23 -10.74 -25.60
C MET A 209 -6.16 -10.45 -26.67
N PHE A 210 -5.39 -9.38 -26.47
CA PHE A 210 -4.15 -9.09 -27.16
C PHE A 210 -2.98 -9.14 -26.15
N ASP A 211 -2.07 -10.08 -26.35
CA ASP A 211 -1.02 -10.42 -25.39
C ASP A 211 0.36 -10.37 -26.05
N VAL A 212 1.26 -9.53 -25.55
CA VAL A 212 2.62 -9.39 -26.07
C VAL A 212 3.62 -9.75 -24.98
N VAL A 213 4.48 -10.72 -25.25
CA VAL A 213 5.52 -11.17 -24.30
C VAL A 213 6.88 -11.19 -24.98
N SER A 214 7.76 -10.25 -24.65
CA SER A 214 9.02 -10.06 -25.38
C SER A 214 10.15 -9.58 -24.47
N ARG A 215 11.39 -9.58 -24.95
CA ARG A 215 12.51 -9.06 -24.16
C ARG A 215 12.34 -7.55 -23.93
N SER A 216 11.90 -6.83 -24.95
CA SER A 216 11.52 -5.42 -24.91
C SER A 216 10.35 -5.13 -25.86
N ILE A 217 9.50 -4.18 -25.50
CA ILE A 217 8.31 -3.80 -26.27
C ILE A 217 8.33 -2.28 -26.50
N ALA A 218 8.14 -1.86 -27.75
CA ALA A 218 8.00 -0.46 -28.13
C ALA A 218 6.60 -0.21 -28.72
N VAL A 219 5.89 0.80 -28.20
CA VAL A 219 4.52 1.17 -28.61
C VAL A 219 4.52 2.58 -29.20
N ARG A 220 4.58 2.67 -30.54
CA ARG A 220 4.58 3.92 -31.30
C ARG A 220 3.23 4.26 -31.93
N GLY A 221 2.40 3.25 -32.19
CA GLY A 221 1.05 3.39 -32.70
C GLY A 221 -0.02 2.91 -31.72
N PRO A 222 -1.29 3.20 -32.02
CA PRO A 222 -2.39 2.93 -31.10
C PRO A 222 -2.70 1.43 -30.98
N ILE A 223 -3.01 0.99 -29.76
CA ILE A 223 -3.70 -0.28 -29.49
C ILE A 223 -5.12 0.09 -29.13
N HIS A 224 -6.09 -0.22 -29.98
CA HIS A 224 -7.46 0.24 -29.79
C HIS A 224 -8.47 -0.69 -30.44
N ASP A 225 -9.72 -0.60 -30.02
CA ASP A 225 -10.85 -1.25 -30.67
C ASP A 225 -11.64 -0.18 -31.46
N SER A 226 -11.74 -0.35 -32.79
CA SER A 226 -12.41 0.61 -33.66
C SER A 226 -13.95 0.64 -33.49
N SER A 227 -14.56 -0.40 -32.93
CA SER A 227 -15.99 -0.44 -32.58
C SER A 227 -16.37 0.47 -31.41
N ARG A 228 -15.36 1.01 -30.70
CA ARG A 228 -15.48 1.85 -29.49
C ARG A 228 -16.04 1.11 -28.26
N ALA A 229 -16.18 -0.21 -28.32
CA ALA A 229 -16.42 -1.03 -27.13
C ALA A 229 -15.22 -0.96 -26.16
N ALA A 230 -15.43 -1.45 -24.94
CA ALA A 230 -14.35 -1.67 -23.97
C ALA A 230 -13.18 -2.49 -24.56
N GLY A 231 -13.45 -3.30 -25.59
CA GLY A 231 -12.46 -4.02 -26.39
C GLY A 231 -11.78 -5.16 -25.67
N ALA A 232 -10.73 -5.70 -26.30
CA ALA A 232 -9.93 -6.80 -25.80
C ALA A 232 -9.21 -6.45 -24.48
N ASP A 233 -8.87 -7.48 -23.72
CA ASP A 233 -7.83 -7.35 -22.69
C ASP A 233 -6.47 -7.13 -23.37
N VAL A 234 -5.64 -6.23 -22.82
CA VAL A 234 -4.33 -5.89 -23.37
C VAL A 234 -3.28 -6.17 -22.31
N ARG A 235 -2.33 -7.04 -22.61
CA ARG A 235 -1.20 -7.32 -21.72
C ARG A 235 0.12 -7.24 -22.47
N LEU A 236 1.02 -6.44 -21.93
CA LEU A 236 2.40 -6.30 -22.40
C LEU A 236 3.33 -6.76 -21.27
N VAL A 237 4.09 -7.81 -21.50
CA VAL A 237 5.09 -8.35 -20.55
C VAL A 237 6.46 -8.28 -21.18
N ALA A 238 7.34 -7.50 -20.58
CA ALA A 238 8.72 -7.33 -20.98
C ALA A 238 9.69 -7.94 -19.96
N GLY A 239 10.88 -8.29 -20.44
CA GLY A 239 11.97 -8.83 -19.63
C GLY A 239 12.38 -10.23 -20.06
N ALA A 240 13.41 -10.77 -19.41
CA ALA A 240 13.74 -12.18 -19.55
C ALA A 240 12.69 -13.01 -18.78
N THR A 241 11.85 -13.76 -19.49
CA THR A 241 10.70 -14.46 -18.89
C THR A 241 10.48 -15.86 -19.42
N ALA A 242 10.10 -16.78 -18.55
CA ALA A 242 9.40 -18.01 -18.92
C ALA A 242 7.90 -17.71 -19.00
N TYR A 243 7.25 -18.14 -20.08
CA TYR A 243 5.86 -17.82 -20.36
C TYR A 243 5.07 -19.07 -20.76
N ASP A 244 3.87 -19.19 -20.19
CA ASP A 244 2.87 -20.18 -20.52
C ASP A 244 1.71 -19.49 -21.25
N PRO A 245 1.61 -19.65 -22.58
CA PRO A 245 0.53 -19.04 -23.34
C PRO A 245 -0.84 -19.65 -23.03
N GLN A 246 -0.93 -20.86 -22.47
CA GLN A 246 -2.22 -21.49 -22.17
C GLN A 246 -2.87 -20.87 -20.92
N THR A 247 -2.09 -20.68 -19.87
CA THR A 247 -2.56 -20.09 -18.60
C THR A 247 -2.37 -18.58 -18.55
N GLY A 248 -1.52 -18.04 -19.42
CA GLY A 248 -1.05 -16.66 -19.36
C GLY A 248 -0.09 -16.40 -18.20
N HIS A 249 0.42 -17.44 -17.53
CA HIS A 249 1.40 -17.32 -16.46
C HIS A 249 2.77 -16.92 -17.03
N TYR A 250 3.46 -16.01 -16.36
CA TYR A 250 4.82 -15.63 -16.68
C TYR A 250 5.65 -15.57 -15.40
N GLU A 251 6.94 -15.88 -15.52
CA GLU A 251 7.90 -15.83 -14.43
C GLU A 251 9.21 -15.23 -14.94
N ALA A 252 9.85 -14.39 -14.13
CA ALA A 252 11.17 -13.85 -14.46
C ALA A 252 12.19 -14.99 -14.50
N ILE A 253 13.06 -14.98 -15.51
CA ILE A 253 14.24 -15.85 -15.57
C ILE A 253 15.50 -14.98 -15.57
N ALA A 254 16.65 -15.58 -15.29
CA ALA A 254 17.92 -14.86 -15.33
C ALA A 254 18.16 -14.28 -16.74
N ALA A 255 18.44 -12.98 -16.79
CA ALA A 255 18.90 -12.33 -18.01
C ALA A 255 20.34 -12.75 -18.32
N ASP A 256 20.68 -12.80 -19.60
CA ASP A 256 22.06 -13.01 -20.04
C ASP A 256 22.87 -11.71 -19.86
N GLU A 257 23.71 -11.68 -18.82
CA GLU A 257 24.53 -10.53 -18.45
C GLU A 257 25.58 -10.16 -19.51
N SER A 258 25.83 -11.03 -20.50
CA SER A 258 26.72 -10.70 -21.63
C SER A 258 26.06 -9.78 -22.67
N LYS A 259 24.73 -9.64 -22.64
CA LYS A 259 23.97 -8.76 -23.55
C LYS A 259 23.85 -7.37 -22.97
N ALA A 260 23.76 -6.37 -23.86
CA ALA A 260 23.58 -4.98 -23.46
C ALA A 260 22.31 -4.82 -22.59
N PRO A 261 22.37 -4.03 -21.50
CA PRO A 261 21.24 -3.85 -20.60
C PRO A 261 20.08 -3.15 -21.32
N VAL A 262 18.86 -3.66 -21.12
CA VAL A 262 17.63 -3.02 -21.57
C VAL A 262 17.28 -1.93 -20.55
N GLN A 263 17.21 -0.66 -20.96
CA GLN A 263 16.86 0.43 -20.03
C GLN A 263 15.35 0.46 -19.75
N GLU A 264 14.54 0.30 -20.80
CA GLU A 264 13.08 0.30 -20.75
C GLU A 264 12.56 -1.00 -21.35
N GLY A 265 11.92 -1.83 -20.52
CA GLY A 265 11.34 -3.09 -20.95
C GLY A 265 10.12 -2.82 -21.82
N ILE A 266 9.32 -1.83 -21.43
CA ILE A 266 8.22 -1.29 -22.23
C ILE A 266 8.48 0.20 -22.43
N SER A 267 8.54 0.63 -23.68
CA SER A 267 8.64 2.04 -24.08
C SER A 267 7.44 2.42 -24.95
N GLY A 268 6.92 3.62 -24.79
CA GLY A 268 5.77 4.10 -25.56
C GLY A 268 5.86 5.58 -25.85
N GLU A 269 5.55 5.95 -27.09
CA GLU A 269 5.55 7.33 -27.58
C GLU A 269 4.18 7.99 -27.38
N LEU A 270 4.11 9.31 -27.59
CA LEU A 270 2.89 10.10 -27.42
C LEU A 270 1.70 9.59 -28.27
N LEU A 271 1.98 9.04 -29.46
CA LEU A 271 0.97 8.48 -30.36
C LEU A 271 0.60 7.03 -30.03
N GLY A 272 1.31 6.38 -29.10
CA GLY A 272 1.09 5.01 -28.67
C GLY A 272 -0.11 4.83 -27.75
N ALA A 273 -1.25 5.47 -28.02
CA ALA A 273 -2.43 5.38 -27.14
C ALA A 273 -2.91 3.93 -26.95
N MET A 274 -3.32 3.57 -25.73
CA MET A 274 -3.85 2.25 -25.42
C MET A 274 -5.30 2.32 -24.94
N HIS A 275 -6.18 1.55 -25.55
CA HIS A 275 -7.57 1.37 -25.15
C HIS A 275 -7.92 -0.12 -25.09
N GLY A 276 -8.44 -0.58 -23.95
CA GLY A 276 -8.80 -1.99 -23.74
C GLY A 276 -9.64 -2.19 -22.47
N ARG A 277 -10.03 -3.44 -22.21
CA ARG A 277 -10.91 -3.78 -21.07
C ARG A 277 -10.13 -3.91 -19.77
N HIS A 278 -9.06 -4.70 -19.74
CA HIS A 278 -8.04 -4.68 -18.70
C HIS A 278 -6.69 -4.41 -19.36
N ILE A 279 -5.94 -3.43 -18.86
CA ILE A 279 -4.60 -3.09 -19.41
C ILE A 279 -3.55 -3.44 -18.36
N VAL A 280 -2.62 -4.32 -18.74
CA VAL A 280 -1.56 -4.83 -17.86
C VAL A 280 -0.20 -4.60 -18.51
N LEU A 281 0.67 -3.83 -17.87
CA LEU A 281 2.04 -3.56 -18.30
C LEU A 281 3.01 -4.11 -17.25
N VAL A 282 3.90 -5.01 -17.66
CA VAL A 282 4.83 -5.66 -16.73
C VAL A 282 6.25 -5.62 -17.27
N SER A 283 7.20 -5.19 -16.45
CA SER A 283 8.63 -5.36 -16.68
C SER A 283 9.22 -6.19 -15.55
N THR A 284 9.68 -7.40 -15.88
CA THR A 284 10.09 -8.41 -14.88
C THR A 284 11.57 -8.35 -14.52
N GLU A 285 12.41 -7.73 -15.34
CA GLU A 285 13.85 -7.70 -15.11
C GLU A 285 14.25 -6.59 -14.13
N SER A 286 15.18 -6.91 -13.23
CA SER A 286 15.71 -5.96 -12.25
C SER A 286 16.38 -4.76 -12.93
N GLY A 287 15.98 -3.56 -12.52
CA GLY A 287 16.47 -2.29 -13.07
C GLY A 287 15.75 -1.82 -14.33
N VAL A 288 14.89 -2.64 -14.93
CA VAL A 288 14.28 -2.36 -16.23
C VAL A 288 12.88 -1.78 -16.06
N GLY A 289 12.68 -0.57 -16.57
CA GLY A 289 11.47 0.22 -16.32
C GLY A 289 10.34 0.05 -17.34
N VAL A 290 9.26 0.79 -17.09
CA VAL A 290 8.15 1.02 -18.03
C VAL A 290 8.05 2.53 -18.26
N ARG A 291 8.17 2.97 -19.52
CA ARG A 291 7.92 4.35 -19.94
C ARG A 291 6.83 4.37 -21.01
N HIS A 292 5.80 5.19 -20.82
CA HIS A 292 4.72 5.29 -21.80
C HIS A 292 4.14 6.71 -21.82
N ASP A 293 4.42 7.45 -22.90
CA ASP A 293 3.97 8.85 -23.04
C ASP A 293 2.54 8.98 -23.57
N GLY A 294 1.99 7.93 -24.17
CA GLY A 294 0.63 7.90 -24.70
C GLY A 294 -0.46 7.87 -23.62
N PRO A 295 -1.69 8.28 -23.94
CA PRO A 295 -2.83 8.11 -23.04
C PRO A 295 -3.20 6.63 -22.91
N ILE A 296 -3.52 6.19 -21.70
CA ILE A 296 -4.02 4.84 -21.42
C ILE A 296 -5.44 4.96 -20.88
N LYS A 297 -6.38 4.28 -21.54
CA LYS A 297 -7.77 4.24 -21.14
C LYS A 297 -8.23 2.79 -21.03
N SER A 298 -8.71 2.42 -19.85
CA SER A 298 -9.24 1.09 -19.57
C SER A 298 -10.72 1.16 -19.21
N ALA A 299 -11.50 0.21 -19.71
CA ALA A 299 -12.90 0.07 -19.33
C ALA A 299 -13.09 -0.57 -17.94
N ASN A 300 -12.06 -1.25 -17.40
CA ASN A 300 -12.02 -1.72 -16.03
C ASN A 300 -10.74 -1.20 -15.37
N ASP A 301 -9.63 -1.91 -15.49
CA ASP A 301 -8.42 -1.66 -14.69
C ASP A 301 -7.19 -1.33 -15.54
N ILE A 302 -6.31 -0.52 -14.97
CA ILE A 302 -4.93 -0.33 -15.43
C ILE A 302 -4.00 -0.87 -14.34
N ARG A 303 -3.12 -1.81 -14.70
CA ARG A 303 -2.10 -2.36 -13.80
C ARG A 303 -0.73 -2.22 -14.43
N VAL A 304 0.17 -1.51 -13.76
CA VAL A 304 1.57 -1.35 -14.18
C VAL A 304 2.47 -1.89 -13.08
N SER A 305 3.38 -2.79 -13.41
CA SER A 305 4.36 -3.34 -12.47
C SER A 305 5.73 -3.40 -13.13
N ALA A 306 6.71 -2.69 -12.58
CA ALA A 306 8.07 -2.75 -13.08
C ALA A 306 9.06 -3.05 -11.96
N ASN A 307 10.06 -3.86 -12.27
CA ASN A 307 11.26 -3.99 -11.46
C ASN A 307 12.28 -2.87 -11.77
N GLY A 308 11.81 -1.72 -12.25
CA GLY A 308 12.57 -0.49 -12.53
C GLY A 308 11.69 0.76 -12.36
N GLU A 309 12.07 1.88 -12.98
CA GLU A 309 11.28 3.12 -12.99
C GLU A 309 9.95 2.94 -13.74
N VAL A 310 8.88 3.57 -13.27
CA VAL A 310 7.61 3.67 -14.01
C VAL A 310 7.36 5.14 -14.38
N THR A 311 7.25 5.46 -15.66
CA THR A 311 6.90 6.80 -16.14
C THR A 311 5.74 6.75 -17.12
N LEU A 312 4.58 7.28 -16.73
CA LEU A 312 3.39 7.38 -17.59
C LEU A 312 3.12 8.86 -17.90
N GLY A 313 3.60 9.31 -19.07
CA GLY A 313 3.55 10.72 -19.49
C GLY A 313 2.15 11.16 -19.93
N GLY A 314 1.31 10.24 -20.39
CA GLY A 314 -0.08 10.51 -20.79
C GLY A 314 -1.08 10.37 -19.63
N PRO A 315 -2.33 10.84 -19.82
CA PRO A 315 -3.39 10.62 -18.85
C PRO A 315 -3.78 9.13 -18.76
N GLN A 316 -4.00 8.68 -17.54
CA GLN A 316 -4.42 7.32 -17.19
C GLN A 316 -5.88 7.36 -16.74
N ARG A 317 -6.76 6.60 -17.38
CA ARG A 317 -8.19 6.55 -17.05
C ARG A 317 -8.68 5.12 -16.95
N ALA A 318 -9.09 4.71 -15.76
CA ALA A 318 -9.69 3.41 -15.48
C ALA A 318 -11.13 3.60 -14.98
N ALA A 319 -12.06 2.71 -15.35
CA ALA A 319 -13.41 2.77 -14.78
C ALA A 319 -13.49 2.18 -13.37
N GLN A 320 -12.58 1.25 -13.03
CA GLN A 320 -12.50 0.57 -11.74
C GLN A 320 -11.18 0.93 -11.05
N GLU A 321 -10.09 0.19 -11.25
CA GLU A 321 -8.85 0.42 -10.52
C GLU A 321 -7.71 0.94 -11.40
N ALA A 322 -6.89 1.85 -10.85
CA ALA A 322 -5.60 2.20 -11.43
C ALA A 322 -4.50 1.89 -10.43
N VAL A 323 -3.67 0.89 -10.74
CA VAL A 323 -2.57 0.42 -9.89
C VAL A 323 -1.25 0.57 -10.62
N ALA A 324 -0.29 1.26 -10.01
CA ALA A 324 1.07 1.41 -10.53
C ALA A 324 2.11 1.06 -9.47
N GLY A 325 3.02 0.14 -9.79
CA GLY A 325 4.04 -0.40 -8.89
C GLY A 325 5.45 -0.32 -9.46
N ALA A 326 6.39 0.28 -8.73
CA ALA A 326 7.83 0.23 -9.00
C ALA A 326 8.54 -0.54 -7.86
N GLN A 327 8.86 -1.80 -8.11
CA GLN A 327 9.12 -2.81 -7.07
C GLN A 327 10.59 -2.96 -6.65
N ALA A 328 11.59 -2.58 -7.47
CA ALA A 328 13.00 -2.86 -7.17
C ALA A 328 13.80 -1.63 -6.67
N VAL A 329 14.05 -0.65 -7.54
CA VAL A 329 14.89 0.53 -7.26
C VAL A 329 14.30 1.82 -7.89
N GLY A 330 13.14 1.74 -8.55
CA GLY A 330 12.53 2.84 -9.30
C GLY A 330 11.56 3.72 -8.51
N GLY A 331 11.40 4.95 -8.97
CA GLY A 331 10.25 5.81 -8.72
C GLY A 331 9.09 5.57 -9.69
N ALA A 332 8.02 6.32 -9.47
CA ALA A 332 6.82 6.33 -10.30
C ALA A 332 6.44 7.78 -10.66
N GLY A 333 6.64 8.17 -11.91
CA GLY A 333 6.24 9.45 -12.49
C GLY A 333 4.97 9.34 -13.32
N MET A 334 3.97 10.19 -13.08
CA MET A 334 2.70 10.19 -13.82
C MET A 334 2.18 11.60 -14.10
N GLN A 335 1.37 11.75 -15.14
CA GLN A 335 0.73 13.02 -15.47
C GLN A 335 -0.64 13.17 -14.79
N ASN A 336 -1.68 12.47 -15.24
CA ASN A 336 -3.01 12.47 -14.62
C ASN A 336 -3.45 11.03 -14.38
N VAL A 337 -4.06 10.74 -13.23
CA VAL A 337 -4.56 9.41 -12.90
C VAL A 337 -6.00 9.52 -12.42
N ILE A 338 -6.91 8.87 -13.14
CA ILE A 338 -8.35 8.89 -12.83
C ILE A 338 -8.85 7.45 -12.78
N ALA A 339 -9.48 7.06 -11.69
CA ALA A 339 -10.13 5.77 -11.52
C ALA A 339 -11.55 5.94 -10.95
N GLY A 340 -12.53 5.20 -11.45
CA GLY A 340 -13.89 5.18 -10.87
C GLY A 340 -13.97 4.42 -9.54
N GLY A 341 -12.97 3.59 -9.23
CA GLY A 341 -12.69 2.97 -7.94
C GLY A 341 -11.45 3.58 -7.30
N THR A 342 -10.45 2.74 -7.01
CA THR A 342 -9.25 3.13 -6.25
C THR A 342 -8.07 3.46 -7.17
N VAL A 343 -7.30 4.48 -6.78
CA VAL A 343 -5.95 4.73 -7.31
C VAL A 343 -4.94 4.29 -6.28
N SER A 344 -4.08 3.32 -6.60
CA SER A 344 -2.98 2.88 -5.74
C SER A 344 -1.64 2.99 -6.46
N VAL A 345 -0.70 3.72 -5.87
CA VAL A 345 0.64 3.90 -6.43
C VAL A 345 1.66 3.56 -5.35
N CYS A 346 2.51 2.59 -5.64
CA CYS A 346 3.57 2.17 -4.72
C CYS A 346 4.92 2.15 -5.44
N ALA A 347 5.88 2.90 -4.94
CA ALA A 347 7.25 2.88 -5.46
C ALA A 347 8.26 2.77 -4.31
N ARG A 348 9.36 2.04 -4.49
CA ARG A 348 10.46 2.11 -3.52
C ARG A 348 11.18 3.45 -3.53
N GLY A 349 11.22 4.11 -4.69
CA GLY A 349 11.73 5.46 -4.89
C GLY A 349 10.68 6.53 -4.64
N HIS A 350 10.73 7.61 -5.41
CA HIS A 350 9.77 8.71 -5.32
C HIS A 350 8.48 8.39 -6.08
N VAL A 351 7.37 9.00 -5.69
CA VAL A 351 6.13 9.06 -6.47
C VAL A 351 5.89 10.52 -6.87
N ALA A 352 5.81 10.81 -8.16
CA ALA A 352 5.60 12.15 -8.69
C ALA A 352 4.39 12.17 -9.64
N ILE A 353 3.29 12.79 -9.24
CA ILE A 353 2.08 12.93 -10.06
C ILE A 353 1.83 14.41 -10.36
N ARG A 354 2.22 14.87 -11.55
CA ARG A 354 2.24 16.31 -11.88
C ARG A 354 0.86 16.96 -11.94
N GLY A 355 -0.13 16.21 -12.42
CA GLY A 355 -1.50 16.67 -12.60
C GLY A 355 -2.42 16.23 -11.47
N ALA A 356 -3.60 15.74 -11.82
CA ALA A 356 -4.62 15.33 -10.85
C ALA A 356 -4.63 13.82 -10.59
N VAL A 357 -4.88 13.45 -9.33
CA VAL A 357 -5.23 12.10 -8.89
C VAL A 357 -6.70 12.11 -8.45
N ILE A 358 -7.56 11.38 -9.16
CA ILE A 358 -9.00 11.37 -8.89
C ILE A 358 -9.48 9.92 -8.77
N ALA A 359 -10.06 9.58 -7.61
CA ALA A 359 -10.59 8.26 -7.32
C ALA A 359 -12.07 8.33 -6.94
N GLY A 360 -12.89 7.43 -7.49
CA GLY A 360 -14.28 7.23 -7.07
C GLY A 360 -14.42 6.42 -5.78
N GLN A 361 -13.31 5.92 -5.23
CA GLN A 361 -13.20 5.41 -3.86
C GLN A 361 -11.99 6.04 -3.16
N ASP A 362 -10.85 5.34 -3.10
CA ASP A 362 -9.67 5.77 -2.35
C ASP A 362 -8.51 6.19 -3.25
N VAL A 363 -7.66 7.06 -2.71
CA VAL A 363 -6.30 7.30 -3.21
C VAL A 363 -5.32 6.77 -2.17
N ASP A 364 -4.37 5.93 -2.59
CA ASP A 364 -3.29 5.40 -1.76
C ASP A 364 -1.94 5.60 -2.46
N LEU A 365 -1.12 6.52 -1.96
CA LEU A 365 0.21 6.81 -2.50
C LEU A 365 1.29 6.43 -1.48
N GLN A 366 2.21 5.56 -1.90
CA GLN A 366 3.30 5.06 -1.08
C GLN A 366 4.64 5.18 -1.80
N GLY A 367 5.64 5.69 -1.09
CA GLY A 367 7.02 5.59 -1.53
C GLY A 367 8.01 6.27 -0.60
N LYS A 368 9.23 6.51 -1.09
CA LYS A 368 10.25 7.26 -0.35
C LYS A 368 9.82 8.72 -0.17
N SER A 369 9.39 9.38 -1.24
CA SER A 369 8.83 10.73 -1.18
C SER A 369 7.63 10.83 -2.14
N VAL A 370 6.63 11.64 -1.82
CA VAL A 370 5.47 11.86 -2.69
C VAL A 370 5.38 13.34 -3.06
N LYS A 371 5.32 13.61 -4.37
CA LYS A 371 4.94 14.91 -4.91
C LYS A 371 3.71 14.75 -5.78
N ALA A 372 2.61 15.45 -5.48
CA ALA A 372 1.42 15.40 -6.32
C ALA A 372 0.74 16.76 -6.47
N GLY A 373 0.00 16.93 -7.56
CA GLY A 373 -0.88 18.09 -7.78
C GLY A 373 -2.18 17.97 -6.98
N ARG A 374 -3.32 18.12 -7.66
CA ARG A 374 -4.65 17.98 -7.03
C ARG A 374 -4.96 16.52 -6.70
N MET A 375 -5.53 16.26 -5.54
CA MET A 375 -5.99 14.93 -5.13
C MET A 375 -7.47 14.97 -4.74
N SER A 376 -8.27 14.01 -5.22
CA SER A 376 -9.69 13.90 -4.89
C SER A 376 -10.11 12.45 -4.73
N ALA A 377 -10.70 12.11 -3.58
CA ALA A 377 -11.22 10.79 -3.27
C ALA A 377 -12.68 10.87 -2.79
N GLN A 378 -13.53 9.92 -3.20
CA GLN A 378 -14.91 9.82 -2.67
C GLN A 378 -14.99 9.05 -1.34
N ARG A 379 -13.87 8.50 -0.86
CA ARG A 379 -13.76 7.90 0.46
C ARG A 379 -12.52 8.44 1.17
N ASP A 380 -11.35 7.82 1.02
CA ASP A 380 -10.14 8.26 1.71
C ASP A 380 -9.01 8.68 0.77
N ALA A 381 -8.22 9.66 1.19
CA ALA A 381 -6.96 10.03 0.59
C ALA A 381 -5.83 9.71 1.57
N LEU A 382 -5.00 8.72 1.24
CA LEU A 382 -3.89 8.22 2.05
C LEU A 382 -2.57 8.47 1.33
N VAL A 383 -1.62 9.08 2.04
CA VAL A 383 -0.23 9.23 1.62
C VAL A 383 0.66 8.79 2.77
N THR A 384 1.51 7.79 2.54
CA THR A 384 2.47 7.31 3.55
C THR A 384 3.86 7.18 2.92
N VAL A 385 4.83 7.93 3.45
CA VAL A 385 6.18 7.97 2.87
C VAL A 385 7.30 7.92 3.91
N ALA A 386 8.47 7.47 3.47
CA ALA A 386 9.66 7.34 4.32
C ALA A 386 10.42 8.66 4.53
N ASP A 387 10.35 9.59 3.59
CA ASP A 387 10.99 10.90 3.62
C ASP A 387 9.87 11.97 3.69
N GLY A 388 9.74 12.84 2.69
CA GLY A 388 8.81 13.98 2.70
C GLY A 388 7.66 13.92 1.69
N VAL A 389 6.63 14.72 1.94
CA VAL A 389 5.45 14.90 1.10
C VAL A 389 5.35 16.36 0.65
N THR A 390 5.07 16.58 -0.64
CA THR A 390 4.71 17.90 -1.19
C THR A 390 3.46 17.79 -2.06
N LEU A 391 2.36 18.39 -1.63
CA LEU A 391 1.10 18.43 -2.38
C LEU A 391 0.82 19.86 -2.83
N ASP A 392 1.09 20.12 -4.11
CA ASP A 392 1.02 21.45 -4.73
C ASP A 392 -0.43 21.88 -5.02
N GLY A 393 -1.39 20.95 -5.00
CA GLY A 393 -2.82 21.19 -5.19
C GLY A 393 -3.67 20.89 -3.95
N PRO A 394 -4.99 21.17 -4.01
CA PRO A 394 -5.90 20.81 -2.93
C PRO A 394 -6.09 19.29 -2.83
N VAL A 395 -6.29 18.81 -1.61
CA VAL A 395 -6.57 17.41 -1.27
C VAL A 395 -7.98 17.30 -0.69
N ASP A 396 -8.90 16.71 -1.44
CA ASP A 396 -10.29 16.54 -1.04
C ASP A 396 -10.63 15.06 -0.81
N ALA A 397 -11.20 14.72 0.34
CA ALA A 397 -11.76 13.39 0.58
C ALA A 397 -13.15 13.47 1.24
N LYS A 398 -14.10 12.62 0.85
CA LYS A 398 -15.43 12.62 1.50
C LYS A 398 -15.43 11.98 2.89
N ARG A 399 -14.37 11.25 3.25
CA ARG A 399 -14.22 10.65 4.58
C ARG A 399 -12.93 11.12 5.24
N HIS A 400 -11.77 10.55 4.92
CA HIS A 400 -10.52 10.91 5.60
C HIS A 400 -9.44 11.41 4.64
N VAL A 401 -8.68 12.40 5.09
CA VAL A 401 -7.36 12.75 4.52
C VAL A 401 -6.31 12.38 5.55
N TRP A 402 -5.42 11.45 5.20
CA TRP A 402 -4.34 10.97 6.06
C TRP A 402 -3.01 11.06 5.33
N ILE A 403 -2.11 11.91 5.84
CA ILE A 403 -0.80 12.15 5.23
C ILE A 403 0.26 11.98 6.30
N GLY A 404 1.12 10.99 6.12
CA GLY A 404 2.22 10.66 7.02
C GLY A 404 3.56 10.61 6.29
N ALA A 405 4.55 11.26 6.88
CA ALA A 405 5.92 11.31 6.40
C ALA A 405 6.88 11.21 7.60
N HIS A 406 8.11 10.71 7.43
CA HIS A 406 9.11 10.87 8.50
C HIS A 406 9.77 12.25 8.47
N ASP A 407 9.92 12.86 7.29
CA ASP A 407 10.40 14.23 7.10
C ASP A 407 9.23 15.20 6.96
N ASP A 408 9.37 16.24 6.14
CA ASP A 408 8.43 17.34 6.07
C ASP A 408 7.17 16.98 5.26
N VAL A 409 6.01 17.39 5.78
CA VAL A 409 4.74 17.40 5.07
C VAL A 409 4.42 18.83 4.68
N VAL A 410 4.42 19.11 3.39
CA VAL A 410 4.06 20.42 2.83
C VAL A 410 2.83 20.24 1.95
N ILE A 411 1.71 20.85 2.32
CA ILE A 411 0.48 20.79 1.53
C ILE A 411 -0.14 22.17 1.35
N ARG A 412 -0.79 22.40 0.21
CA ARG A 412 -1.51 23.68 0.02
C ARG A 412 -2.78 23.73 0.86
N GLU A 413 -3.61 22.69 0.73
CA GLU A 413 -4.94 22.66 1.34
C GLU A 413 -5.43 21.21 1.48
N ALA A 414 -6.15 20.92 2.56
CA ALA A 414 -6.84 19.64 2.74
C ALA A 414 -8.26 19.84 3.28
N ALA A 415 -9.23 19.16 2.66
CA ALA A 415 -10.62 19.13 3.08
C ALA A 415 -11.14 17.69 3.23
N ALA A 416 -11.76 17.37 4.37
CA ALA A 416 -12.31 16.05 4.64
C ALA A 416 -13.75 16.08 5.17
N GLY A 417 -14.59 15.15 4.70
CA GLY A 417 -15.94 14.96 5.24
C GLY A 417 -15.96 14.33 6.65
N GLN A 418 -14.81 13.87 7.16
CA GLN A 418 -14.63 13.51 8.56
C GLN A 418 -13.34 14.12 9.09
N ASN A 419 -12.17 13.53 8.82
CA ASN A 419 -10.93 13.88 9.51
C ASN A 419 -9.82 14.28 8.54
N VAL A 420 -9.04 15.28 8.91
CA VAL A 420 -7.74 15.59 8.30
C VAL A 420 -6.64 15.28 9.32
N VAL A 421 -5.71 14.38 8.98
CA VAL A 421 -4.56 14.04 9.83
C VAL A 421 -3.26 14.19 9.06
N LEU A 422 -2.36 15.03 9.56
CA LEU A 422 -1.03 15.29 9.01
C LEU A 422 0.05 14.96 10.03
N LEU A 423 1.03 14.14 9.64
CA LEU A 423 2.13 13.70 10.50
C LEU A 423 3.48 13.86 9.77
N GLY A 424 4.46 14.52 10.40
CA GLY A 424 5.79 14.72 9.82
C GLY A 424 6.86 15.10 10.84
N ARG A 425 8.09 15.32 10.37
CA ARG A 425 9.10 16.08 11.12
C ARG A 425 8.67 17.54 11.27
N SER A 426 8.29 18.18 10.18
CA SER A 426 7.58 19.46 10.17
C SER A 426 6.31 19.33 9.36
N VAL A 427 5.24 20.02 9.76
CA VAL A 427 4.00 20.10 8.99
C VAL A 427 3.79 21.56 8.58
N THR A 428 3.70 21.80 7.28
CA THR A 428 3.33 23.11 6.71
C THR A 428 2.09 22.94 5.85
N ALA A 429 1.03 23.66 6.18
CA ALA A 429 -0.19 23.69 5.38
C ALA A 429 -0.69 25.11 5.15
N GLY A 430 -1.43 25.34 4.07
CA GLY A 430 -2.22 26.56 3.89
C GLY A 430 -3.50 26.50 4.73
N ARG A 431 -4.48 25.71 4.26
CA ARG A 431 -5.81 25.58 4.88
C ARG A 431 -6.17 24.12 5.18
N LEU A 432 -6.68 23.85 6.38
CA LEU A 432 -7.20 22.54 6.79
C LEU A 432 -8.67 22.68 7.17
N ASP A 433 -9.52 21.83 6.60
CA ASP A 433 -10.97 21.83 6.82
C ASP A 433 -11.46 20.40 7.02
N ALA A 434 -12.13 20.14 8.14
CA ALA A 434 -12.70 18.83 8.42
C ALA A 434 -14.09 18.96 9.03
N GLN A 435 -15.07 18.19 8.55
CA GLN A 435 -16.40 18.20 9.17
C GLN A 435 -16.40 17.60 10.58
N ARG A 436 -15.33 16.92 10.98
CA ARG A 436 -15.16 16.35 12.31
C ARG A 436 -13.86 16.85 12.95
N ASP A 437 -12.72 16.24 12.69
CA ASP A 437 -11.49 16.54 13.44
C ASP A 437 -10.32 16.93 12.52
N VAL A 438 -9.58 17.98 12.88
CA VAL A 438 -8.28 18.32 12.28
C VAL A 438 -7.18 17.97 13.29
N LEU A 439 -6.20 17.18 12.86
CA LEU A 439 -4.99 16.87 13.62
C LEU A 439 -3.75 17.13 12.75
N ALA A 440 -2.89 18.03 13.21
CA ALA A 440 -1.55 18.19 12.65
C ALA A 440 -0.52 18.00 13.76
N ALA A 441 0.34 16.99 13.61
CA ALA A 441 1.39 16.71 14.58
C ALA A 441 2.76 16.61 13.90
N ALA A 442 3.74 17.30 14.46
CA ALA A 442 5.09 17.35 13.97
C ALA A 442 6.10 17.09 15.10
N ARG A 443 7.31 16.64 14.76
CA ARG A 443 8.42 16.58 15.73
C ARG A 443 8.94 17.99 16.06
N ASP A 444 9.09 18.81 15.03
CA ASP A 444 9.67 20.14 15.06
C ASP A 444 8.53 21.18 15.03
N GLY A 445 8.13 21.70 13.87
CA GLY A 445 7.11 22.75 13.80
C GLY A 445 5.81 22.32 13.12
N VAL A 446 4.68 22.84 13.59
CA VAL A 446 3.42 22.87 12.83
C VAL A 446 3.14 24.30 12.41
N THR A 447 3.09 24.56 11.11
CA THR A 447 2.75 25.87 10.52
C THR A 447 1.51 25.74 9.65
N ILE A 448 0.44 26.46 9.98
CA ILE A 448 -0.79 26.54 9.19
C ILE A 448 -1.00 28.01 8.78
N HIS A 449 -0.69 28.36 7.54
CA HIS A 449 -0.61 29.76 7.11
C HIS A 449 -1.97 30.48 7.10
N GLU A 450 -3.04 29.80 6.71
CA GLU A 450 -4.37 30.42 6.54
C GLU A 450 -5.30 30.06 7.70
N ALA A 451 -5.81 28.82 7.71
CA ALA A 451 -6.80 28.42 8.71
C ALA A 451 -6.82 26.91 8.99
N ALA A 452 -7.15 26.54 10.22
CA ALA A 452 -7.56 25.19 10.60
C ALA A 452 -9.00 25.22 11.16
N ALA A 453 -9.92 24.57 10.48
CA ALA A 453 -11.34 24.53 10.84
C ALA A 453 -11.84 23.10 11.01
N ALA A 454 -12.57 22.84 12.10
CA ALA A 454 -13.12 21.53 12.38
C ALA A 454 -14.57 21.60 12.92
N GLY A 455 -15.41 20.64 12.51
CA GLY A 455 -16.76 20.48 13.05
C GLY A 455 -16.80 19.90 14.47
N GLN A 456 -15.67 19.45 15.02
CA GLN A 456 -15.51 19.02 16.42
C GLN A 456 -14.22 19.62 16.98
N ASP A 457 -13.06 19.01 16.73
CA ASP A 457 -11.80 19.43 17.35
C ASP A 457 -10.73 19.85 16.34
N VAL A 458 -9.98 20.90 16.67
CA VAL A 458 -8.70 21.22 16.04
C VAL A 458 -7.58 20.91 17.03
N VAL A 459 -6.65 20.05 16.65
CA VAL A 459 -5.50 19.64 17.47
C VAL A 459 -4.19 19.88 16.72
N LEU A 460 -3.33 20.73 17.27
CA LEU A 460 -1.99 20.99 16.76
C LEU A 460 -0.94 20.56 17.80
N GLN A 461 0.08 19.82 17.38
CA GLN A 461 1.16 19.38 18.27
C GLN A 461 2.54 19.50 17.61
N GLY A 462 3.50 20.16 18.26
CA GLY A 462 4.87 20.28 17.78
C GLY A 462 5.86 20.68 18.88
N SER A 463 7.13 20.90 18.52
CA SER A 463 8.04 21.75 19.28
C SER A 463 7.59 23.21 19.18
N SER A 464 7.15 23.67 18.00
CA SER A 464 6.54 24.99 17.81
C SER A 464 5.22 24.88 17.05
N ALA A 465 4.32 25.85 17.26
CA ALA A 465 3.08 25.96 16.48
C ALA A 465 2.89 27.39 15.99
N ARG A 466 2.64 27.58 14.70
CA ARG A 466 2.23 28.84 14.10
C ARG A 466 0.97 28.62 13.28
N VAL A 467 -0.08 29.39 13.53
CA VAL A 467 -1.36 29.20 12.83
C VAL A 467 -2.05 30.53 12.60
N GLY A 468 -2.64 30.70 11.41
CA GLY A 468 -3.56 31.79 11.11
C GLY A 468 -4.84 31.71 11.94
N GLN A 469 -5.98 31.48 11.30
CA GLN A 469 -7.26 31.31 12.00
C GLN A 469 -7.43 29.87 12.52
N MET A 470 -8.02 29.71 13.70
CA MET A 470 -8.51 28.41 14.19
C MET A 470 -9.99 28.48 14.55
N SER A 471 -10.77 27.50 14.12
CA SER A 471 -12.17 27.38 14.52
C SER A 471 -12.59 25.93 14.76
N ALA A 472 -13.23 25.67 15.89
CA ALA A 472 -13.76 24.36 16.25
C ALA A 472 -15.19 24.48 16.79
N GLN A 473 -16.11 23.58 16.43
CA GLN A 473 -17.42 23.56 17.11
C GLN A 473 -17.35 22.93 18.49
N ARG A 474 -16.24 22.28 18.86
CA ARG A 474 -16.03 21.78 20.22
C ARG A 474 -14.75 22.37 20.80
N ASP A 475 -13.58 21.85 20.44
CA ASP A 475 -12.33 22.23 21.10
C ASP A 475 -11.23 22.65 20.16
N VAL A 476 -10.44 23.63 20.58
CA VAL A 476 -9.12 23.89 20.01
C VAL A 476 -8.07 23.48 21.05
N LEU A 477 -7.13 22.63 20.65
CA LEU A 477 -5.99 22.22 21.46
C LEU A 477 -4.69 22.46 20.70
N VAL A 478 -3.82 23.30 21.25
CA VAL A 478 -2.46 23.51 20.74
C VAL A 478 -1.46 23.12 21.81
N MET A 479 -0.52 22.24 21.45
CA MET A 479 0.55 21.79 22.32
C MET A 479 1.90 22.02 21.65
N ALA A 480 2.72 22.91 22.21
CA ALA A 480 4.04 23.21 21.67
C ALA A 480 5.11 23.25 22.78
N ALA A 481 6.32 22.76 22.55
CA ALA A 481 7.39 22.87 23.56
C ALA A 481 7.93 24.30 23.68
N ASP A 482 8.35 24.89 22.55
CA ASP A 482 9.18 26.09 22.46
C ASP A 482 8.37 27.39 22.34
N GLY A 483 7.12 27.32 21.86
CA GLY A 483 6.24 28.49 21.76
C GLY A 483 5.10 28.32 20.76
N VAL A 484 4.12 29.22 20.86
CA VAL A 484 2.92 29.25 20.00
C VAL A 484 2.70 30.64 19.44
N THR A 485 2.59 30.77 18.12
CA THR A 485 2.19 32.00 17.43
C THR A 485 0.81 31.84 16.82
N LEU A 486 -0.12 32.69 17.20
CA LEU A 486 -1.48 32.74 16.67
C LEU A 486 -1.56 33.98 15.76
N ASP A 487 -1.44 33.84 14.44
CA ASP A 487 -1.49 34.99 13.53
C ASP A 487 -2.93 35.49 13.26
N GLY A 488 -3.94 34.70 13.62
CA GLY A 488 -5.36 35.03 13.40
C GLY A 488 -6.27 34.77 14.60
N PRO A 489 -7.59 34.88 14.41
CA PRO A 489 -8.56 34.62 15.47
C PRO A 489 -8.69 33.13 15.80
N VAL A 490 -8.97 32.84 17.07
CA VAL A 490 -9.18 31.47 17.57
C VAL A 490 -10.56 31.38 18.21
N SER A 491 -11.43 30.49 17.70
CA SER A 491 -12.75 30.21 18.29
C SER A 491 -12.98 28.73 18.57
N ALA A 492 -13.61 28.44 19.71
CA ALA A 492 -14.20 27.14 20.02
C ALA A 492 -15.57 27.32 20.69
N GLN A 493 -16.57 26.48 20.40
CA GLN A 493 -17.84 26.59 21.15
C GLN A 493 -17.73 26.00 22.57
N ARG A 494 -16.75 25.13 22.85
CA ARG A 494 -16.52 24.59 24.19
C ARG A 494 -15.24 25.14 24.81
N ALA A 495 -14.07 24.71 24.37
CA ALA A 495 -12.82 25.10 25.02
C ALA A 495 -11.68 25.42 24.05
N VAL A 496 -10.84 26.38 24.44
CA VAL A 496 -9.54 26.64 23.81
C VAL A 496 -8.45 26.35 24.84
N TRP A 497 -7.55 25.43 24.50
CA TRP A 497 -6.42 25.03 25.33
C TRP A 497 -5.13 25.23 24.56
N VAL A 498 -4.27 26.13 25.04
CA VAL A 498 -2.93 26.35 24.52
C VAL A 498 -1.94 26.02 25.63
N GLU A 499 -1.13 24.99 25.43
CA GLU A 499 -0.21 24.48 26.42
C GLU A 499 1.19 24.53 25.81
N THR A 500 2.08 25.32 26.42
CA THR A 500 3.48 25.45 25.97
C THR A 500 4.42 25.79 27.12
N GLN A 501 5.73 25.59 26.96
CA GLN A 501 6.76 26.04 27.91
C GLN A 501 7.35 27.40 27.52
N GLY A 502 7.25 27.79 26.24
CA GLY A 502 7.64 29.11 25.76
C GLY A 502 6.48 30.08 25.67
N ASP A 503 6.69 31.21 25.00
CA ASP A 503 5.70 32.27 24.93
C ASP A 503 4.54 31.94 23.97
N VAL A 504 3.35 32.44 24.30
CA VAL A 504 2.21 32.50 23.39
C VAL A 504 2.06 33.93 22.87
N ALA A 505 2.21 34.13 21.56
CA ALA A 505 2.18 35.45 20.94
C ALA A 505 1.06 35.60 19.91
N GLY A 506 0.53 36.83 19.81
CA GLY A 506 -0.36 37.25 18.71
C GLY A 506 -1.86 37.24 19.05
N SER A 507 -2.64 36.69 18.14
CA SER A 507 -4.09 36.58 18.01
C SER A 507 -4.85 37.90 17.92
N GLU A 508 -5.77 37.99 16.97
CA GLU A 508 -6.75 39.09 16.90
C GLU A 508 -7.76 38.99 18.05
N TRP A 509 -8.18 37.77 18.39
CA TRP A 509 -9.00 37.43 19.55
C TRP A 509 -9.03 35.92 19.77
N ILE A 510 -9.25 35.51 21.02
CA ILE A 510 -9.50 34.12 21.43
C ILE A 510 -10.88 34.05 22.08
N LYS A 511 -11.76 33.20 21.56
CA LYS A 511 -13.12 33.01 22.06
C LYS A 511 -13.39 31.54 22.36
N ALA A 512 -13.89 31.26 23.56
CA ALA A 512 -14.48 29.96 23.88
C ALA A 512 -15.89 30.13 24.45
N GLY A 513 -16.81 29.20 24.17
CA GLY A 513 -18.10 29.21 24.85
C GLY A 513 -17.98 28.92 26.35
N ARG A 514 -17.02 28.09 26.78
CA ARG A 514 -16.82 27.74 28.19
C ARG A 514 -15.45 28.15 28.74
N ASP A 515 -14.38 27.51 28.28
CA ASP A 515 -13.07 27.62 28.93
C ASP A 515 -11.97 28.08 27.96
N VAL A 516 -11.13 29.01 28.41
CA VAL A 516 -9.85 29.33 27.76
C VAL A 516 -8.73 29.07 28.77
N GLN A 517 -7.78 28.22 28.41
CA GLN A 517 -6.59 27.94 29.22
C GLN A 517 -5.32 28.18 28.41
N ILE A 518 -4.40 28.97 28.95
CA ILE A 518 -3.10 29.25 28.35
C ILE A 518 -2.01 28.93 29.39
N GLY A 519 -1.24 27.88 29.15
CA GLY A 519 -0.31 27.31 30.14
C GLY A 519 0.99 28.08 30.36
N ALA A 520 1.23 29.19 29.63
CA ALA A 520 2.49 29.94 29.64
C ALA A 520 2.29 31.46 29.64
N ALA A 521 3.39 32.21 29.68
CA ALA A 521 3.41 33.65 29.47
C ALA A 521 2.87 33.98 28.07
N ALA A 522 2.04 35.03 27.99
CA ALA A 522 1.29 35.34 26.78
C ALA A 522 1.32 36.84 26.48
N ASP A 523 1.86 37.21 25.31
CA ASP A 523 1.77 38.56 24.72
C ASP A 523 0.71 38.53 23.62
N LEU A 524 -0.56 38.61 24.05
CA LEU A 524 -1.71 38.61 23.15
C LEU A 524 -2.09 40.04 22.79
N ALA A 525 -2.20 40.31 21.49
CA ALA A 525 -2.65 41.61 20.97
C ALA A 525 -4.18 41.76 21.04
N GLY A 526 -4.88 40.62 21.03
CA GLY A 526 -6.32 40.48 20.90
C GLY A 526 -7.09 40.26 22.21
N ALA A 527 -8.42 40.41 22.14
CA ALA A 527 -9.29 40.15 23.29
C ALA A 527 -9.41 38.63 23.57
N VAL A 528 -9.43 38.24 24.84
CA VAL A 528 -9.67 36.86 25.27
C VAL A 528 -11.00 36.79 26.01
N THR A 529 -11.95 35.98 25.52
CA THR A 529 -13.30 35.88 26.11
C THR A 529 -13.77 34.43 26.28
N ALA A 530 -14.42 34.18 27.41
CA ALA A 530 -15.12 32.95 27.72
C ALA A 530 -16.56 33.26 28.16
N GLU A 531 -17.57 32.71 27.46
CA GLU A 531 -18.97 33.13 27.62
C GLU A 531 -19.64 32.56 28.89
N GLU A 532 -19.36 31.31 29.26
CA GLU A 532 -19.90 30.58 30.42
C GLU A 532 -18.84 30.18 31.47
N MET A 533 -17.83 31.03 31.68
CA MET A 533 -16.63 30.81 32.53
C MET A 533 -16.81 29.84 33.72
N GLN A 534 -16.04 28.75 33.72
CA GLN A 534 -15.68 28.03 34.96
C GLN A 534 -14.23 28.32 35.40
N GLN A 535 -13.25 28.47 34.48
CA GLN A 535 -11.87 28.88 34.82
C GLN A 535 -11.15 29.62 33.67
N LEU A 536 -10.54 30.78 33.95
CA LEU A 536 -9.48 31.40 33.12
C LEU A 536 -8.15 31.29 33.86
N LYS A 537 -7.17 30.58 33.28
CA LYS A 537 -5.82 30.45 33.84
C LYS A 537 -4.79 30.77 32.77
N ALA A 538 -4.06 31.85 32.99
CA ALA A 538 -2.80 32.18 32.33
C ALA A 538 -1.68 32.04 33.37
N HIS A 539 -0.68 31.21 33.12
CA HIS A 539 0.45 31.02 34.04
C HIS A 539 1.66 31.82 33.51
N GLY A 540 1.90 33.02 34.05
CA GLY A 540 3.03 33.90 33.68
C GLY A 540 2.67 35.40 33.71
N ASP A 541 3.63 36.30 33.46
CA ASP A 541 3.39 37.74 33.26
C ASP A 541 2.53 37.94 32.01
N ALA A 542 1.20 37.87 32.17
CA ALA A 542 0.25 38.03 31.07
C ALA A 542 0.06 39.52 30.75
N ALA A 543 0.84 40.04 29.80
CA ALA A 543 0.63 41.36 29.23
C ALA A 543 -0.46 41.29 28.13
N ASN A 544 -1.73 41.17 28.51
CA ASN A 544 -2.81 41.29 27.53
C ASN A 544 -3.06 42.78 27.20
N ARG A 545 -2.84 43.18 25.94
CA ARG A 545 -2.96 44.58 25.53
C ARG A 545 -4.42 45.04 25.34
N ARG A 546 -5.41 44.14 25.41
CA ARG A 546 -6.86 44.44 25.29
C ARG A 546 -7.73 43.65 26.31
N ARG A 547 -8.96 44.12 26.59
CA ARG A 547 -9.89 43.62 27.63
C ARG A 547 -10.04 42.09 27.70
N VAL A 548 -9.96 41.54 28.91
CA VAL A 548 -10.44 40.18 29.27
C VAL A 548 -11.89 40.27 29.75
N LYS A 549 -12.80 39.46 29.20
CA LYS A 549 -14.21 39.43 29.63
C LYS A 549 -14.60 38.01 30.07
N ALA A 550 -14.91 37.88 31.37
CA ALA A 550 -15.44 36.67 31.98
C ALA A 550 -16.96 36.78 32.12
N GLY A 551 -17.72 35.79 31.63
CA GLY A 551 -19.14 35.65 31.96
C GLY A 551 -19.34 35.38 33.46
N ARG A 552 -20.25 36.12 34.10
CA ARG A 552 -20.65 36.10 35.53
C ARG A 552 -20.18 34.90 36.40
N ASN A 553 -19.18 35.16 37.25
CA ASN A 553 -19.08 34.92 38.71
C ASN A 553 -17.63 34.63 39.13
N GLU A 554 -17.19 35.34 40.18
CA GLU A 554 -15.93 35.24 40.95
C GLU A 554 -14.65 35.90 40.37
N PRO A 555 -13.86 36.61 41.20
CA PRO A 555 -12.73 37.43 40.76
C PRO A 555 -11.46 36.63 40.46
N ALA A 556 -10.64 37.14 39.54
CA ALA A 556 -9.32 36.61 39.20
C ALA A 556 -8.38 36.65 40.42
N GLY A 557 -7.98 35.47 40.91
CA GLY A 557 -7.02 35.32 42.02
C GLY A 557 -5.59 35.62 41.59
N ALA A 558 -4.90 36.42 42.40
CA ALA A 558 -3.53 36.91 42.18
C ALA A 558 -2.47 35.79 42.12
N ALA A 559 -1.44 36.06 41.33
CA ALA A 559 -0.27 35.22 41.10
C ALA A 559 0.51 34.94 42.40
N ALA A 560 0.88 33.68 42.62
CA ALA A 560 1.88 33.27 43.59
C ALA A 560 3.17 32.88 42.85
N GLU A 561 4.27 33.56 43.16
CA GLU A 561 5.62 33.28 42.67
C GLU A 561 6.05 31.83 42.96
N ARG A 562 6.81 31.20 42.04
CA ARG A 562 7.60 29.99 42.31
C ARG A 562 9.09 30.26 42.12
N PRO A 563 9.97 29.59 42.90
CA PRO A 563 11.41 29.74 42.82
C PRO A 563 12.01 28.97 41.63
N ALA A 564 13.25 29.35 41.30
CA ALA A 564 13.99 29.00 40.11
C ALA A 564 14.40 27.51 39.96
N ALA A 565 14.41 27.10 38.67
CA ALA A 565 15.27 26.14 37.96
C ALA A 565 15.45 24.69 38.44
N ALA A 566 15.14 23.76 37.51
CA ALA A 566 16.04 22.70 37.11
C ALA A 566 15.85 22.43 35.61
N GLU A 567 16.80 22.86 34.78
CA GLU A 567 16.90 22.50 33.37
C GLU A 567 17.01 20.97 33.24
N GLN A 568 16.03 20.35 32.61
CA GLN A 568 16.18 19.00 32.05
C GLN A 568 15.62 19.01 30.64
N THR A 569 16.51 19.26 29.69
CA THR A 569 16.33 18.91 28.28
C THR A 569 16.16 17.40 28.16
N VAL A 570 14.92 16.91 28.23
CA VAL A 570 14.57 15.52 27.92
C VAL A 570 14.51 15.41 26.40
N ALA A 571 15.51 14.76 25.82
CA ALA A 571 15.66 14.59 24.39
C ALA A 571 14.41 13.91 23.77
N VAL A 572 13.82 14.59 22.77
CA VAL A 572 12.68 14.16 21.94
C VAL A 572 12.91 12.79 21.24
N ALA A 573 14.15 12.28 21.25
CA ALA A 573 14.54 10.98 20.71
C ALA A 573 13.82 9.79 21.36
N ASP A 574 13.49 9.85 22.66
CA ASP A 574 12.88 8.71 23.37
C ASP A 574 11.38 8.53 23.04
N ALA A 575 10.69 9.59 22.60
CA ALA A 575 9.30 9.52 22.19
C ALA A 575 9.12 8.87 20.80
N MET A 576 10.12 8.93 19.92
CA MET A 576 10.06 8.31 18.58
C MET A 576 10.50 6.84 18.58
N ARG A 577 11.30 6.41 19.57
CA ARG A 577 11.75 5.02 19.70
C ARG A 577 10.61 4.05 20.03
N GLU A 578 9.61 4.49 20.80
CA GLU A 578 8.38 3.72 21.10
C GLU A 578 7.26 3.86 20.04
N ILE A 579 7.40 4.81 19.10
CA ILE A 579 6.55 4.93 17.89
C ILE A 579 7.17 4.14 16.72
N GLY A 580 8.30 3.48 16.96
CA GLY A 580 8.87 2.49 16.05
C GLY A 580 9.40 3.09 14.76
N VAL A 581 10.10 4.24 14.80
CA VAL A 581 10.95 4.71 13.68
C VAL A 581 12.39 4.82 14.17
N GLY A 582 13.15 3.75 13.97
CA GLY A 582 14.58 3.71 14.24
C GLY A 582 15.31 3.20 13.01
N GLY A 583 16.23 4.01 12.49
CA GLY A 583 17.17 3.65 11.45
C GLY A 583 18.31 2.83 12.04
N ASP A 584 18.54 1.67 11.46
CA ASP A 584 19.84 1.01 11.40
C ASP A 584 19.84 0.14 10.15
N ARG A 585 20.65 0.54 9.16
CA ARG A 585 21.35 -0.29 8.15
C ARG A 585 21.52 0.45 6.81
N LEU A 586 22.49 1.37 6.80
CA LEU A 586 23.49 1.40 5.73
C LEU A 586 24.59 0.39 6.11
N SER A 587 24.36 -0.90 5.87
CA SER A 587 25.42 -1.93 5.78
C SER A 587 24.78 -3.29 5.52
N GLY A 588 24.96 -3.84 4.32
CA GLY A 588 24.56 -5.21 3.99
C GLY A 588 23.92 -5.39 2.61
N LEU A 589 24.48 -4.77 1.58
CA LEU A 589 24.39 -5.27 0.21
C LEU A 589 25.81 -5.69 -0.15
N ASP A 590 26.09 -6.98 0.03
CA ASP A 590 27.08 -7.76 -0.70
C ASP A 590 26.94 -9.22 -0.23
N ALA A 591 26.31 -10.05 -1.06
CA ALA A 591 26.66 -11.45 -1.27
C ALA A 591 25.62 -12.15 -2.16
N ALA A 592 26.04 -12.44 -3.39
CA ALA A 592 25.50 -13.51 -4.21
C ALA A 592 25.95 -14.90 -3.66
N PRO A 593 25.45 -16.03 -4.20
CA PRO A 593 25.49 -17.34 -3.55
C PRO A 593 26.71 -18.22 -3.91
N GLY A 594 27.12 -19.11 -2.98
CA GLY A 594 27.82 -20.38 -3.26
C GLY A 594 29.22 -20.58 -2.62
N THR A 595 29.33 -21.34 -1.51
CA THR A 595 30.00 -22.66 -1.34
C THR A 595 31.46 -22.58 -0.77
N PRO A 596 32.17 -23.68 -0.39
CA PRO A 596 32.36 -24.12 1.01
C PRO A 596 33.83 -24.21 1.48
N GLY A 597 34.09 -24.11 2.80
CA GLY A 597 35.39 -24.51 3.40
C GLY A 597 35.81 -23.72 4.65
N THR A 598 35.94 -24.40 5.78
CA THR A 598 36.66 -23.98 7.00
C THR A 598 38.18 -24.28 6.86
N PRO A 599 39.14 -23.98 7.78
CA PRO A 599 39.08 -23.46 9.18
C PRO A 599 40.22 -22.46 9.62
N PHE A 600 40.19 -22.07 10.92
CA PHE A 600 41.25 -21.51 11.82
C PHE A 600 41.59 -20.00 11.85
N GLY A 601 41.58 -19.42 13.07
CA GLY A 601 42.40 -18.22 13.40
C GLY A 601 41.92 -17.17 14.43
N ALA A 602 41.39 -17.57 15.60
CA ALA A 602 41.18 -16.85 16.89
C ALA A 602 41.45 -15.32 17.10
N HIS A 603 40.39 -14.60 17.53
CA HIS A 603 40.19 -13.68 18.70
C HIS A 603 41.13 -12.47 19.00
N PRO A 604 40.69 -11.38 19.71
CA PRO A 604 39.61 -11.31 20.73
C PRO A 604 38.71 -10.04 20.71
N GLN A 605 37.38 -10.21 20.81
CA GLN A 605 36.46 -9.12 21.18
C GLN A 605 35.17 -9.65 21.84
N ALA A 606 35.28 -10.68 22.67
CA ALA A 606 34.18 -11.19 23.47
C ALA A 606 34.34 -10.72 24.93
N MET A 607 33.78 -9.56 25.29
CA MET A 607 33.47 -9.30 26.70
C MET A 607 32.37 -8.28 27.00
N PHE A 608 31.61 -7.74 26.04
CA PHE A 608 30.39 -6.97 26.35
C PHE A 608 29.37 -7.08 25.21
N ASP A 609 28.86 -8.28 24.97
CA ASP A 609 27.60 -8.43 24.23
C ASP A 609 26.44 -8.30 25.23
N ASP A 610 25.61 -7.28 25.01
CA ASP A 610 24.42 -6.96 25.81
C ASP A 610 23.45 -8.17 25.89
N PRO A 611 23.15 -8.70 27.09
CA PRO A 611 22.17 -9.76 27.29
C PRO A 611 20.79 -9.46 26.66
N ALA A 612 20.39 -8.19 26.54
CA ALA A 612 19.14 -7.77 25.91
C ALA A 612 19.09 -8.10 24.40
N ALA A 613 20.24 -8.06 23.72
CA ALA A 613 20.35 -8.34 22.29
C ALA A 613 20.29 -9.85 21.96
N GLN A 614 20.58 -10.72 22.92
CA GLN A 614 20.40 -12.18 22.78
C GLN A 614 18.92 -12.58 22.94
N ILE A 615 18.20 -11.96 23.88
CA ILE A 615 16.78 -12.23 24.13
C ILE A 615 15.89 -11.66 23.01
N ALA A 616 16.23 -10.48 22.48
CA ALA A 616 15.55 -9.92 21.32
C ALA A 616 15.71 -10.77 20.05
N ARG A 617 16.71 -11.66 19.99
CA ARG A 617 16.89 -12.63 18.90
C ARG A 617 16.07 -13.91 19.12
N SER A 618 15.90 -14.38 20.36
CA SER A 618 14.99 -15.50 20.67
C SER A 618 13.51 -15.12 20.61
N ALA A 619 13.16 -13.87 20.88
CA ALA A 619 11.79 -13.34 20.72
C ALA A 619 11.39 -13.15 19.24
N ARG A 620 12.36 -12.94 18.35
CA ARG A 620 12.12 -12.66 16.92
C ARG A 620 11.83 -13.89 16.05
N SER A 621 12.04 -15.12 16.54
CA SER A 621 11.88 -16.31 15.70
C SER A 621 10.55 -17.07 15.82
N THR A 622 9.68 -16.83 16.81
CA THR A 622 8.38 -17.56 16.90
C THR A 622 7.35 -16.92 17.86
N ALA A 623 6.23 -16.43 17.30
CA ALA A 623 4.84 -16.35 17.80
C ALA A 623 4.53 -16.23 19.31
N THR A 624 3.97 -15.09 19.75
CA THR A 624 2.57 -15.00 20.29
C THR A 624 2.21 -13.56 20.68
N ALA A 625 0.95 -13.20 20.40
CA ALA A 625 0.24 -11.95 20.72
C ALA A 625 0.73 -10.66 20.02
N GLY A 626 -0.03 -10.23 19.01
CA GLY A 626 0.09 -8.91 18.39
C GLY A 626 0.12 -7.78 19.43
N GLY A 627 0.81 -6.68 19.13
CA GLY A 627 0.91 -5.50 20.00
C GLY A 627 1.73 -5.65 21.29
N HIS A 628 1.88 -6.86 21.83
CA HIS A 628 2.47 -7.13 23.14
C HIS A 628 3.69 -8.06 23.11
N ALA A 629 4.34 -8.24 21.95
CA ALA A 629 5.44 -9.19 21.75
C ALA A 629 6.63 -9.06 22.74
N GLY A 630 6.80 -7.89 23.39
CA GLY A 630 7.80 -7.68 24.44
C GLY A 630 7.40 -8.19 25.84
N SER A 631 6.14 -8.56 26.04
CA SER A 631 5.59 -9.06 27.30
C SER A 631 5.43 -10.58 27.33
N PHE A 632 5.77 -11.28 26.24
CA PHE A 632 5.62 -12.73 26.13
C PHE A 632 6.94 -13.45 25.85
N MET A 633 7.06 -14.66 26.36
CA MET A 633 8.16 -15.58 26.09
C MET A 633 7.59 -16.99 25.87
N ARG A 634 8.10 -17.75 24.89
CA ARG A 634 7.70 -19.15 24.71
C ARG A 634 8.34 -20.05 25.77
N VAL A 635 7.56 -21.03 26.23
CA VAL A 635 7.93 -21.96 27.30
C VAL A 635 7.50 -23.36 26.89
N GLY A 636 8.45 -24.26 26.62
CA GLY A 636 8.20 -25.68 26.36
C GLY A 636 7.04 -26.02 25.40
N ASP A 637 6.33 -27.10 25.72
CA ASP A 637 5.32 -27.77 24.89
C ASP A 637 4.04 -26.94 24.73
N GLY A 638 4.08 -25.96 23.83
CA GLY A 638 2.90 -25.16 23.47
C GLY A 638 2.43 -24.20 24.57
N HIS A 639 3.32 -23.78 25.49
CA HIS A 639 3.02 -22.78 26.51
C HIS A 639 3.81 -21.48 26.29
N ILE A 640 3.33 -20.42 26.94
CA ILE A 640 3.90 -19.08 26.92
C ILE A 640 3.92 -18.51 28.34
N ALA A 641 4.92 -17.69 28.63
CA ALA A 641 5.03 -16.86 29.83
C ALA A 641 4.67 -15.43 29.46
N LYS A 642 3.85 -14.79 30.28
CA LYS A 642 3.42 -13.39 30.13
C LYS A 642 3.89 -12.58 31.33
N MET A 643 4.50 -11.42 31.08
CA MET A 643 4.68 -10.39 32.10
C MET A 643 3.36 -9.66 32.32
N THR A 644 2.90 -9.62 33.57
CA THR A 644 1.62 -9.04 33.99
C THR A 644 1.82 -8.13 35.20
N THR A 645 0.85 -7.26 35.46
CA THR A 645 0.82 -6.56 36.77
C THR A 645 0.59 -7.57 37.90
N SER A 646 1.02 -7.26 39.12
CA SER A 646 0.80 -8.15 40.28
C SER A 646 -0.66 -8.53 40.44
N ARG A 647 -1.55 -7.59 40.16
CA ARG A 647 -2.99 -7.77 40.28
C ARG A 647 -3.62 -8.59 39.16
N GLU A 648 -3.12 -8.44 37.93
CA GLU A 648 -3.52 -9.30 36.82
C GLU A 648 -3.09 -10.75 37.07
N ALA A 649 -1.90 -10.97 37.63
CA ALA A 649 -1.45 -12.31 38.03
C ALA A 649 -2.37 -12.94 39.09
N GLU A 650 -2.81 -12.17 40.10
CA GLU A 650 -3.78 -12.64 41.10
C GLU A 650 -5.10 -13.08 40.47
N ILE A 651 -5.58 -12.37 39.44
CA ILE A 651 -6.81 -12.76 38.74
C ILE A 651 -6.61 -14.09 38.02
N TYR A 652 -5.50 -14.24 37.30
CA TYR A 652 -5.13 -15.50 36.64
C TYR A 652 -5.04 -16.66 37.64
N GLU A 653 -4.48 -16.44 38.84
CA GLU A 653 -4.28 -17.49 39.85
C GLU A 653 -5.57 -17.85 40.59
N ASN A 654 -6.32 -16.84 41.04
CA ASN A 654 -7.48 -17.02 41.91
C ASN A 654 -8.75 -17.42 41.15
N TYR A 655 -8.89 -17.00 39.89
CA TYR A 655 -10.09 -17.23 39.10
C TYR A 655 -9.91 -18.27 37.99
N ARG A 656 -8.76 -18.96 37.91
CA ARG A 656 -8.46 -19.95 36.84
C ARG A 656 -9.56 -20.97 36.58
N LEU A 657 -10.18 -21.51 37.64
CA LEU A 657 -11.23 -22.53 37.53
C LEU A 657 -12.56 -21.91 37.08
N ALA A 658 -12.88 -20.74 37.62
CA ALA A 658 -14.12 -20.02 37.30
C ALA A 658 -14.10 -19.46 35.86
N LEU A 659 -12.92 -19.07 35.37
CA LEU A 659 -12.68 -18.54 34.02
C LEU A 659 -12.24 -19.63 33.02
N ALA A 660 -12.38 -20.91 33.35
CA ALA A 660 -12.04 -21.99 32.42
C ALA A 660 -12.81 -21.83 31.09
N GLY A 661 -12.08 -21.82 29.98
CA GLY A 661 -12.64 -21.56 28.65
C GLY A 661 -12.90 -20.08 28.30
N VAL A 662 -12.72 -19.15 29.24
CA VAL A 662 -12.80 -17.70 29.04
C VAL A 662 -11.41 -17.09 28.85
N ILE A 663 -10.44 -17.52 29.65
CA ILE A 663 -9.02 -17.13 29.58
C ILE A 663 -8.15 -18.30 29.09
N PRO A 664 -6.90 -18.07 28.65
CA PRO A 664 -5.96 -19.15 28.38
C PRO A 664 -5.70 -20.00 29.63
N ASP A 665 -5.53 -21.32 29.46
CA ASP A 665 -5.30 -22.23 30.58
C ASP A 665 -3.95 -21.91 31.25
N THR A 666 -3.99 -21.42 32.48
CA THR A 666 -2.79 -21.04 33.25
C THR A 666 -2.18 -22.24 33.96
N VAL A 667 -0.85 -22.29 34.01
CA VAL A 667 -0.08 -23.30 34.74
C VAL A 667 0.33 -22.70 36.09
N PRO A 668 0.00 -23.36 37.22
CA PRO A 668 0.46 -22.91 38.53
C PRO A 668 1.99 -22.82 38.59
N PRO A 669 2.57 -21.78 39.22
CA PRO A 669 4.03 -21.57 39.25
C PRO A 669 4.84 -22.79 39.67
N GLU A 670 4.33 -23.56 40.63
CA GLU A 670 4.92 -24.79 41.19
C GLU A 670 4.87 -26.00 40.24
N GLU A 671 4.03 -25.94 39.21
CA GLU A 671 3.87 -27.04 38.24
C GLU A 671 4.55 -26.79 36.90
N VAL A 672 5.07 -25.56 36.67
CA VAL A 672 5.66 -25.14 35.39
C VAL A 672 6.79 -26.08 34.95
N ASP A 673 7.66 -26.50 35.85
CA ASP A 673 8.86 -27.27 35.49
C ASP A 673 8.54 -28.67 34.93
N TRP A 674 7.48 -29.32 35.43
CA TRP A 674 7.12 -30.67 35.01
C TRP A 674 5.94 -30.73 34.03
N ARG A 675 4.98 -29.79 34.08
CA ARG A 675 3.83 -29.75 33.14
C ARG A 675 4.16 -29.19 31.77
N VAL A 676 5.19 -28.34 31.67
CA VAL A 676 5.51 -27.61 30.44
C VAL A 676 6.66 -28.25 29.64
N GLY A 677 7.41 -29.19 30.23
CA GLY A 677 8.52 -29.85 29.55
C GLY A 677 9.69 -28.91 29.24
N VAL A 678 10.06 -28.04 30.20
CA VAL A 678 11.07 -26.99 29.98
C VAL A 678 12.51 -27.53 29.98
N THR A 679 13.22 -27.30 28.88
CA THR A 679 14.65 -27.61 28.76
C THR A 679 15.50 -26.76 29.73
N ALA A 680 16.72 -27.22 30.04
CA ALA A 680 17.64 -26.46 30.90
C ALA A 680 17.91 -25.03 30.38
N ARG A 681 18.02 -24.87 29.06
CA ARG A 681 18.20 -23.55 28.40
C ARG A 681 16.97 -22.65 28.57
N GLN A 682 15.77 -23.21 28.49
CA GLN A 682 14.53 -22.45 28.70
C GLN A 682 14.33 -22.06 30.17
N ARG A 683 14.76 -22.90 31.12
CA ARG A 683 14.76 -22.53 32.56
C ARG A 683 15.64 -21.32 32.84
N GLN A 684 16.82 -21.23 32.23
CA GLN A 684 17.71 -20.07 32.38
C GLN A 684 17.12 -18.80 31.75
N ALA A 685 16.52 -18.92 30.57
CA ALA A 685 15.83 -17.80 29.92
C ALA A 685 14.61 -17.33 30.73
N MET A 686 13.86 -18.26 31.34
CA MET A 686 12.73 -17.96 32.21
C MET A 686 13.16 -17.23 33.48
N ALA A 687 14.27 -17.64 34.11
CA ALA A 687 14.81 -16.96 35.28
C ALA A 687 15.20 -15.51 34.97
N THR A 688 15.80 -15.30 33.79
CA THR A 688 16.14 -13.96 33.30
C THR A 688 14.88 -13.12 33.05
N PHE A 689 13.88 -13.71 32.38
CA PHE A 689 12.60 -13.05 32.10
C PHE A 689 11.85 -12.66 33.38
N LYS A 690 11.87 -13.52 34.41
CA LYS A 690 11.31 -13.23 35.74
C LYS A 690 12.03 -12.05 36.42
N GLY A 691 13.36 -12.03 36.42
CA GLY A 691 14.12 -10.90 36.98
C GLY A 691 13.83 -9.56 36.28
N TRP A 692 13.55 -9.58 34.97
CA TRP A 692 13.12 -8.39 34.24
C TRP A 692 11.72 -7.93 34.60
N ALA A 693 10.79 -8.87 34.82
CA ALA A 693 9.46 -8.54 35.31
C ALA A 693 9.55 -7.90 36.71
N GLU A 694 10.36 -8.46 37.60
CA GLU A 694 10.58 -7.95 38.96
C GLU A 694 11.13 -6.51 38.96
N MET A 695 12.12 -6.19 38.11
CA MET A 695 12.64 -4.81 37.96
C MET A 695 11.57 -3.80 37.50
N LYS A 696 10.52 -4.27 36.82
CA LYS A 696 9.39 -3.45 36.37
C LYS A 696 8.21 -3.46 37.36
N GLY A 697 8.34 -4.10 38.51
CA GLY A 697 7.24 -4.31 39.46
C GLY A 697 6.13 -5.22 38.92
N GLN A 698 6.47 -6.17 38.06
CA GLN A 698 5.56 -7.09 37.37
C GLN A 698 5.77 -8.54 37.82
N ARG A 699 4.76 -9.39 37.60
CA ARG A 699 4.79 -10.84 37.83
C ARG A 699 4.79 -11.59 36.49
N VAL A 700 5.15 -12.87 36.51
CA VAL A 700 5.12 -13.73 35.31
C VAL A 700 4.08 -14.84 35.50
N VAL A 701 3.15 -14.95 34.57
CA VAL A 701 2.15 -16.02 34.51
C VAL A 701 2.45 -16.93 33.32
N VAL A 702 2.47 -18.24 33.53
CA VAL A 702 2.62 -19.23 32.46
C VAL A 702 1.24 -19.74 32.06
N MET A 703 0.98 -19.83 30.76
CA MET A 703 -0.30 -20.24 30.20
C MET A 703 -0.13 -20.99 28.88
N GLN A 704 -1.14 -21.77 28.49
CA GLN A 704 -1.15 -22.44 27.19
C GLN A 704 -1.19 -21.40 26.05
N ALA A 705 -0.37 -21.62 25.02
CA ALA A 705 -0.41 -20.80 23.82
C ALA A 705 -1.75 -20.98 23.10
N LEU A 706 -2.36 -19.87 22.71
CA LEU A 706 -3.64 -19.92 22.00
C LEU A 706 -3.47 -20.62 20.64
N GLY A 707 -4.38 -21.56 20.33
CA GLY A 707 -4.30 -22.34 19.10
C GLY A 707 -3.04 -23.20 18.99
N ALA A 708 -2.48 -23.69 20.10
CA ALA A 708 -1.29 -24.56 20.12
C ALA A 708 -1.43 -25.83 19.26
N LYS A 709 -2.67 -26.27 18.98
CA LYS A 709 -3.00 -27.43 18.15
C LYS A 709 -3.10 -27.10 16.64
N ILE A 710 -3.07 -25.83 16.27
CA ILE A 710 -3.15 -25.38 14.88
C ILE A 710 -1.74 -25.34 14.30
N ALA A 711 -1.54 -25.96 13.14
CA ALA A 711 -0.28 -25.88 12.42
C ALA A 711 0.04 -24.40 12.11
N PRO A 712 1.29 -23.91 12.30
CA PRO A 712 1.63 -22.51 12.12
C PRO A 712 1.13 -21.95 10.77
N GLU A 713 1.39 -22.66 9.68
CA GLU A 713 0.98 -22.31 8.32
C GLU A 713 -0.53 -22.17 8.13
N ASP A 714 -1.32 -22.82 8.98
CA ASP A 714 -2.78 -22.80 8.98
C ASP A 714 -3.37 -21.84 10.00
N LYS A 715 -2.53 -21.25 10.86
CA LYS A 715 -2.95 -20.35 11.93
C LYS A 715 -2.92 -18.89 11.50
N ILE A 716 -3.96 -18.15 11.85
CA ILE A 716 -3.99 -16.68 11.89
C ILE A 716 -4.32 -16.24 13.31
N GLU A 717 -3.50 -15.39 13.93
CA GLU A 717 -3.76 -14.88 15.28
C GLU A 717 -4.04 -13.38 15.24
N LEU A 718 -4.97 -12.91 16.07
CA LEU A 718 -5.45 -11.53 16.15
C LEU A 718 -5.50 -11.13 17.62
N ASP A 719 -4.83 -10.02 17.98
CA ASP A 719 -5.04 -9.36 19.27
C ASP A 719 -6.05 -8.21 19.08
N VAL A 720 -7.23 -8.33 19.67
CA VAL A 720 -8.33 -7.37 19.54
C VAL A 720 -8.57 -6.69 20.88
N LYS A 721 -8.22 -5.41 21.01
CA LYS A 721 -8.63 -4.62 22.17
C LYS A 721 -10.13 -4.40 22.15
N ILE A 722 -10.79 -4.60 23.29
CA ILE A 722 -12.24 -4.45 23.47
C ILE A 722 -12.60 -3.51 24.64
N GLY A 723 -11.62 -2.79 25.21
CA GLY A 723 -11.82 -1.89 26.35
C GLY A 723 -10.80 -0.75 26.44
N ALA A 724 -10.99 0.19 27.37
CA ALA A 724 -10.16 1.38 27.49
C ALA A 724 -8.74 1.10 28.02
N SER A 725 -7.71 1.43 27.22
CA SER A 725 -6.41 1.81 27.78
C SER A 725 -6.46 3.28 28.21
N THR A 726 -6.96 3.58 29.39
CA THR A 726 -6.68 4.87 30.04
C THR A 726 -6.73 4.69 31.53
N VAL A 727 -5.54 4.59 32.10
CA VAL A 727 -5.27 5.16 33.42
C VAL A 727 -5.80 6.60 33.40
N SER A 728 -6.70 6.95 34.32
CA SER A 728 -7.32 8.27 34.38
C SER A 728 -6.26 9.37 34.52
N ARG A 729 -6.58 10.61 34.15
CA ARG A 729 -5.67 11.77 34.34
C ARG A 729 -5.23 11.86 35.81
N THR A 730 -6.14 11.52 36.72
CA THR A 730 -5.96 11.49 38.17
C THR A 730 -5.00 10.39 38.59
N GLU A 731 -5.11 9.19 38.02
CA GLU A 731 -4.22 8.06 38.31
C GLU A 731 -2.82 8.24 37.71
N LEU A 732 -2.68 8.85 36.53
CA LEU A 732 -1.35 9.16 35.95
C LEU A 732 -0.61 10.21 36.79
N ILE A 733 -1.34 11.19 37.32
CA ILE A 733 -0.82 12.20 38.24
C ILE A 733 -0.51 11.55 39.61
N GLY A 734 -1.37 10.66 40.10
CA GLY A 734 -1.15 9.88 41.33
C GLY A 734 0.04 8.93 41.23
N ALA A 735 0.36 8.45 40.03
CA ALA A 735 1.56 7.64 39.72
C ALA A 735 2.81 8.48 39.42
N GLY A 736 2.82 9.77 39.77
CA GLY A 736 4.00 10.64 39.68
C GLY A 736 4.29 11.23 38.30
N ARG A 737 3.39 11.10 37.30
CA ARG A 737 3.57 11.75 35.98
C ARG A 737 3.09 13.19 35.98
N THR A 738 3.79 14.06 35.26
CA THR A 738 3.42 15.48 35.15
C THR A 738 2.10 15.66 34.39
N ARG A 739 1.40 16.77 34.64
CA ARG A 739 0.16 17.13 33.91
C ARG A 739 0.35 17.11 32.39
N TRP A 740 1.53 17.52 31.93
CA TRP A 740 1.99 17.44 30.54
C TRP A 740 2.10 16.01 30.01
N GLN A 741 2.66 15.08 30.77
CA GLN A 741 2.79 13.67 30.37
C GLN A 741 1.42 12.97 30.28
N ALA A 742 0.48 13.30 31.18
CA ALA A 742 -0.88 12.77 31.14
C ALA A 742 -1.70 13.31 29.95
N LEU A 743 -1.56 14.60 29.64
CA LEU A 743 -2.21 15.24 28.49
C LEU A 743 -1.62 14.73 27.16
N SER A 744 -0.29 14.64 27.06
CA SER A 744 0.40 14.08 25.89
C SER A 744 -0.04 12.64 25.60
N LYS A 745 -0.19 11.79 26.62
CA LYS A 745 -0.71 10.42 26.45
C LYS A 745 -2.16 10.42 25.92
N LYS A 746 -3.01 11.32 26.41
CA LYS A 746 -4.40 11.45 25.94
C LYS A 746 -4.48 11.88 24.48
N VAL A 747 -3.65 12.85 24.06
CA VAL A 747 -3.59 13.32 22.67
C VAL A 747 -3.02 12.24 21.75
N ARG A 748 -1.95 11.55 22.16
CA ARG A 748 -1.39 10.39 21.43
C ARG A 748 -2.42 9.29 21.20
N LEU A 749 -3.22 8.97 22.23
CA LEU A 749 -4.29 7.97 22.11
C LEU A 749 -5.43 8.47 21.22
N THR A 750 -5.81 9.75 21.33
CA THR A 750 -6.83 10.37 20.47
C THR A 750 -6.41 10.38 19.00
N ALA A 751 -5.14 10.68 18.73
CA ALA A 751 -4.52 10.60 17.41
C ALA A 751 -4.48 9.16 16.88
N ALA A 752 -4.07 8.20 17.71
CA ALA A 752 -4.08 6.78 17.36
C ALA A 752 -5.49 6.24 17.08
N ASP A 753 -6.50 6.72 17.80
CA ASP A 753 -7.90 6.36 17.60
C ASP A 753 -8.50 6.98 16.32
N LEU A 754 -8.12 8.23 16.02
CA LEU A 754 -8.45 8.93 14.76
C LEU A 754 -7.83 8.24 13.55
N LEU A 755 -6.60 7.75 13.67
CA LEU A 755 -5.86 7.02 12.63
C LEU A 755 -6.39 5.59 12.40
N ARG A 756 -7.01 4.97 13.40
CA ARG A 756 -7.48 3.56 13.36
C ARG A 756 -8.99 3.41 13.18
N GLY A 757 -9.75 4.51 13.13
CA GLY A 757 -11.20 4.50 12.98
C GLY A 757 -11.95 3.83 14.15
N SER A 758 -11.36 3.83 15.35
CA SER A 758 -11.83 3.08 16.53
C SER A 758 -12.85 3.80 17.41
N ARG A 759 -13.12 5.08 17.10
CA ARG A 759 -14.14 5.89 17.78
C ARG A 759 -15.51 5.71 17.12
N SER A 760 -16.52 5.36 17.92
CA SER A 760 -17.93 5.60 17.55
C SER A 760 -18.18 7.11 17.44
N LEU A 761 -19.06 7.49 16.51
CA LEU A 761 -19.40 8.87 16.14
C LEU A 761 -20.26 9.63 17.16
N VAL A 762 -20.55 9.04 18.34
CA VAL A 762 -21.30 9.65 19.44
C VAL A 762 -20.80 9.05 20.77
N GLY A 763 -20.41 9.87 21.74
CA GLY A 763 -20.16 9.43 23.13
C GLY A 763 -18.77 8.88 23.47
N ASP A 764 -18.50 8.78 24.77
CA ASP A 764 -17.22 8.43 25.43
C ASP A 764 -16.89 6.90 25.33
N ASP A 765 -17.45 6.24 24.32
CA ASP A 765 -17.52 4.78 24.15
C ASP A 765 -16.49 4.31 23.11
N ARG A 766 -15.46 3.64 23.62
CA ARG A 766 -14.42 2.96 22.83
C ARG A 766 -14.91 1.53 22.59
N GLY A 767 -15.11 1.17 21.31
CA GLY A 767 -15.62 -0.14 20.93
C GLY A 767 -14.51 -1.20 20.88
N TYR A 768 -13.75 -1.29 19.80
CA TYR A 768 -12.72 -2.31 19.68
C TYR A 768 -11.68 -1.94 18.63
N THR A 769 -10.43 -2.41 18.77
CA THR A 769 -9.32 -2.15 17.83
C THR A 769 -8.42 -3.37 17.66
N LEU A 770 -7.92 -3.62 16.45
CA LEU A 770 -6.90 -4.64 16.22
C LEU A 770 -5.52 -4.11 16.68
N ALA A 771 -4.94 -4.75 17.70
CA ALA A 771 -3.62 -4.44 18.27
C ALA A 771 -2.47 -5.21 17.60
N GLY A 772 -2.77 -6.29 16.87
CA GLY A 772 -1.83 -6.91 15.93
C GLY A 772 -2.32 -8.22 15.32
N ARG A 773 -1.62 -8.68 14.27
CA ARG A 773 -1.97 -9.88 13.48
C ARG A 773 -0.73 -10.69 13.11
N THR A 774 -0.82 -12.01 13.22
CA THR A 774 0.22 -12.98 12.80
C THR A 774 -0.40 -14.08 11.93
N SER A 775 0.41 -14.71 11.09
CA SER A 775 0.10 -15.99 10.44
C SER A 775 1.39 -16.78 10.29
N GLY A 776 1.37 -18.08 10.58
CA GLY A 776 2.65 -18.81 10.68
C GLY A 776 3.47 -18.45 11.90
N GLY A 777 2.92 -17.68 12.85
CA GLY A 777 3.74 -17.04 13.89
C GLY A 777 4.61 -15.89 13.40
N ILE A 778 4.56 -15.60 12.10
CA ILE A 778 5.15 -14.43 11.47
C ILE A 778 4.13 -13.33 11.61
N ALA A 779 4.53 -12.21 12.20
CA ALA A 779 3.69 -11.04 12.17
C ALA A 779 3.47 -10.64 10.72
N LEU A 780 2.21 -10.74 10.28
CA LEU A 780 1.83 -10.31 8.94
C LEU A 780 2.04 -8.81 8.77
N ASP A 781 2.23 -8.08 9.88
CA ASP A 781 2.45 -6.63 9.92
C ASP A 781 3.61 -6.14 10.83
N ALA A 782 4.45 -6.97 11.47
CA ALA A 782 5.51 -6.40 12.36
C ALA A 782 6.79 -5.93 11.65
N ARG A 783 6.93 -6.15 10.33
CA ARG A 783 7.89 -5.36 9.54
C ARG A 783 7.31 -4.02 9.09
N ASN A 784 6.02 -3.78 9.36
CA ASN A 784 5.22 -2.71 8.78
C ASN A 784 4.07 -2.27 9.69
N SER A 785 4.32 -2.09 10.99
CA SER A 785 3.38 -1.35 11.86
C SER A 785 3.22 0.13 11.44
N ARG A 786 3.91 0.52 10.35
CA ARG A 786 3.89 1.81 9.66
C ARG A 786 2.97 1.82 8.42
N ASN A 787 2.53 0.67 7.89
CA ASN A 787 1.62 0.56 6.73
C ASN A 787 0.16 0.25 7.10
N SER A 788 -0.17 0.18 8.40
CA SER A 788 -1.55 0.01 8.88
C SER A 788 -2.28 1.35 9.10
N VAL A 789 -1.66 2.47 8.70
CA VAL A 789 -2.33 3.77 8.63
C VAL A 789 -3.35 3.69 7.50
N GLY A 790 -4.61 3.51 7.86
CA GLY A 790 -5.74 3.69 6.95
C GLY A 790 -6.65 2.49 6.67
N ARG A 791 -6.43 1.32 7.29
CA ARG A 791 -7.33 0.16 7.19
C ARG A 791 -8.13 -0.03 8.49
N SER A 792 -9.45 -0.20 8.39
CA SER A 792 -10.30 -0.43 9.56
C SER A 792 -10.04 -1.81 10.18
N SER A 793 -10.14 -1.94 11.51
CA SER A 793 -9.97 -3.22 12.23
C SER A 793 -10.94 -4.30 11.72
N GLU A 794 -12.14 -3.89 11.33
CA GLU A 794 -13.13 -4.74 10.67
C GLU A 794 -12.63 -5.32 9.34
N SER A 795 -12.03 -4.49 8.47
CA SER A 795 -11.51 -4.94 7.17
C SER A 795 -10.44 -6.03 7.34
N LEU A 796 -9.61 -5.92 8.37
CA LEU A 796 -8.53 -6.87 8.64
C LEU A 796 -9.04 -8.20 9.21
N ILE A 797 -10.08 -8.17 10.05
CA ILE A 797 -10.75 -9.38 10.54
C ILE A 797 -11.49 -10.08 9.40
N ARG A 798 -12.19 -9.33 8.54
CA ARG A 798 -12.83 -9.88 7.34
C ARG A 798 -11.79 -10.50 6.40
N GLU A 799 -10.68 -9.81 6.13
CA GLU A 799 -9.58 -10.35 5.33
C GLU A 799 -8.99 -11.63 5.95
N ALA A 800 -8.86 -11.70 7.28
CA ALA A 800 -8.41 -12.91 7.98
C ALA A 800 -9.37 -14.09 7.76
N LEU A 801 -10.67 -13.84 7.76
CA LEU A 801 -11.70 -14.82 7.46
C LEU A 801 -11.75 -15.17 5.96
N ASP A 802 -11.54 -14.20 5.07
CA ASP A 802 -11.53 -14.38 3.60
C ASP A 802 -10.34 -15.20 3.11
N ARG A 803 -9.24 -15.23 3.87
CA ARG A 803 -8.11 -16.15 3.64
C ARG A 803 -8.45 -17.62 3.95
N SER A 804 -9.67 -17.88 4.41
CA SER A 804 -10.19 -19.23 4.71
C SER A 804 -11.57 -19.41 4.03
N PRO A 805 -11.70 -19.25 2.70
CA PRO A 805 -13.00 -19.12 2.04
C PRO A 805 -13.90 -20.34 2.27
N ASP A 806 -13.32 -21.54 2.29
CA ASP A 806 -14.04 -22.81 2.47
C ASP A 806 -14.55 -23.02 3.91
N THR A 807 -13.94 -22.34 4.89
CA THR A 807 -14.22 -22.50 6.31
C THR A 807 -14.73 -21.22 6.97
N ARG A 808 -14.79 -20.11 6.22
CA ARG A 808 -15.13 -18.74 6.64
C ARG A 808 -16.36 -18.70 7.54
N TRP A 809 -17.45 -19.29 7.06
CA TRP A 809 -18.72 -19.38 7.77
C TRP A 809 -18.59 -20.13 9.10
N ARG A 810 -18.04 -21.34 9.06
CA ARG A 810 -17.93 -22.21 10.24
C ARG A 810 -16.98 -21.61 11.28
N ASN A 811 -15.93 -20.95 10.84
CA ASN A 811 -15.02 -20.18 11.69
C ASN A 811 -15.76 -19.03 12.38
N ALA A 812 -16.55 -18.25 11.64
CA ALA A 812 -17.33 -17.16 12.22
C ALA A 812 -18.35 -17.66 13.25
N GLN A 813 -19.09 -18.74 12.95
CA GLN A 813 -20.04 -19.34 13.89
C GLN A 813 -19.37 -19.90 15.14
N HIS A 814 -18.26 -20.62 14.98
CA HIS A 814 -17.55 -21.22 16.12
C HIS A 814 -17.00 -20.16 17.07
N LEU A 815 -16.40 -19.10 16.51
CA LEU A 815 -15.87 -17.97 17.31
C LEU A 815 -17.00 -17.16 17.94
N LEU A 816 -18.13 -16.95 17.24
CA LEU A 816 -19.30 -16.28 17.79
C LEU A 816 -19.83 -16.98 19.05
N GLY A 817 -19.96 -18.31 19.03
CA GLY A 817 -20.40 -19.08 20.20
C GLY A 817 -19.44 -18.96 21.39
N GLN A 818 -18.13 -18.91 21.14
CA GLN A 818 -17.13 -18.68 22.19
C GLN A 818 -17.21 -17.26 22.77
N LEU A 819 -17.37 -16.23 21.93
CA LEU A 819 -17.53 -14.84 22.37
C LEU A 819 -18.81 -14.65 23.21
N GLN A 820 -19.91 -15.32 22.85
CA GLN A 820 -21.15 -15.32 23.64
C GLN A 820 -20.95 -16.00 24.99
N THR A 821 -20.24 -17.14 25.03
CA THR A 821 -19.88 -17.83 26.27
C THR A 821 -19.01 -16.95 27.18
N ILE A 822 -18.05 -16.23 26.59
CA ILE A 822 -17.22 -15.26 27.32
C ILE A 822 -18.10 -14.20 27.98
N ARG A 823 -19.03 -13.60 27.23
CA ARG A 823 -19.97 -12.60 27.75
C ARG A 823 -20.79 -13.16 28.91
N GLU A 824 -21.44 -14.31 28.72
CA GLU A 824 -22.29 -14.95 29.75
C GLU A 824 -21.52 -15.24 31.04
N LYS A 825 -20.31 -15.79 30.94
CA LYS A 825 -19.47 -16.10 32.11
C LYS A 825 -18.97 -14.84 32.82
N MET A 826 -18.65 -13.78 32.08
CA MET A 826 -18.25 -12.50 32.68
C MET A 826 -19.41 -11.84 33.44
N HIS A 827 -20.66 -11.96 32.96
CA HIS A 827 -21.86 -11.50 33.68
C HIS A 827 -22.16 -12.31 34.95
N ALA A 828 -21.80 -13.60 34.98
CA ALA A 828 -22.09 -14.50 36.10
C ALA A 828 -21.09 -14.41 37.27
N LEU A 829 -19.96 -13.73 37.10
CA LEU A 829 -18.92 -13.61 38.13
C LEU A 829 -19.13 -12.37 39.00
N PRO A 830 -19.10 -12.50 40.34
CA PRO A 830 -19.15 -11.34 41.23
C PRO A 830 -17.91 -10.46 41.02
N LEU A 831 -18.19 -9.19 40.75
CA LEU A 831 -17.39 -8.20 40.04
C LEU A 831 -16.10 -7.81 40.80
N THR A 832 -14.92 -8.09 40.21
CA THR A 832 -13.63 -7.55 40.70
C THR A 832 -12.61 -7.20 39.61
N PHE A 833 -12.91 -7.29 38.31
CA PHE A 833 -12.00 -6.88 37.21
C PHE A 833 -12.71 -6.84 35.84
N VAL A 834 -12.08 -6.21 34.85
CA VAL A 834 -12.58 -6.13 33.45
C VAL A 834 -11.44 -6.40 32.46
N ALA A 835 -11.62 -7.27 31.47
CA ALA A 835 -10.60 -7.52 30.46
C ALA A 835 -10.49 -6.36 29.45
N SER A 836 -9.30 -6.13 28.90
CA SER A 836 -9.08 -5.07 27.91
C SER A 836 -8.86 -5.59 26.49
N SER A 837 -8.63 -6.90 26.32
CA SER A 837 -8.31 -7.53 25.03
C SER A 837 -8.94 -8.93 24.88
N VAL A 838 -9.23 -9.31 23.64
CA VAL A 838 -9.60 -10.65 23.18
C VAL A 838 -8.53 -11.12 22.20
N LEU A 839 -7.88 -12.23 22.51
CA LEU A 839 -6.97 -12.91 21.61
C LEU A 839 -7.76 -13.97 20.82
N ILE A 840 -7.66 -13.94 19.49
CA ILE A 840 -8.34 -14.87 18.58
C ILE A 840 -7.29 -15.63 17.78
N ALA A 841 -7.42 -16.95 17.68
CA ALA A 841 -6.67 -17.80 16.76
C ALA A 841 -7.66 -18.48 15.80
N ILE A 842 -7.44 -18.33 14.50
CA ILE A 842 -8.25 -18.89 13.42
C ILE A 842 -7.44 -20.01 12.76
N ASP A 843 -8.03 -21.20 12.70
CA ASP A 843 -7.55 -22.32 11.90
C ASP A 843 -8.21 -22.23 10.52
N LYS A 844 -7.40 -22.02 9.47
CA LYS A 844 -7.89 -21.87 8.10
C LYS A 844 -8.54 -23.16 7.57
N ARG A 845 -8.22 -24.32 8.14
CA ARG A 845 -8.66 -25.64 7.64
C ARG A 845 -9.68 -26.32 8.55
N LYS A 846 -9.56 -26.15 9.87
CA LYS A 846 -10.35 -26.87 10.87
C LYS A 846 -11.03 -25.91 11.87
N PRO A 847 -12.24 -25.42 11.55
CA PRO A 847 -12.94 -24.43 12.38
C PRO A 847 -13.07 -24.77 13.86
N GLU A 848 -13.18 -26.05 14.18
CA GLU A 848 -13.26 -26.57 15.54
C GLU A 848 -12.01 -26.32 16.40
N ASN A 849 -10.88 -25.97 15.77
CA ASN A 849 -9.66 -25.60 16.47
C ASN A 849 -9.53 -24.08 16.69
N SER A 850 -10.37 -23.28 16.03
CA SER A 850 -10.37 -21.82 16.20
C SER A 850 -10.82 -21.46 17.61
N VAL A 851 -10.16 -20.46 18.20
CA VAL A 851 -10.33 -20.18 19.63
C VAL A 851 -10.22 -18.68 19.93
N ALA A 852 -11.08 -18.18 20.82
CA ALA A 852 -11.06 -16.83 21.35
C ALA A 852 -10.95 -16.87 22.89
N ARG A 853 -10.06 -16.05 23.48
CA ARG A 853 -9.88 -15.95 24.94
C ARG A 853 -9.61 -14.52 25.36
N LEU A 854 -10.05 -14.14 26.55
CA LEU A 854 -9.71 -12.86 27.18
C LEU A 854 -8.24 -12.83 27.61
N ILE A 855 -7.61 -11.68 27.37
CA ILE A 855 -6.26 -11.37 27.82
C ILE A 855 -6.19 -9.92 28.29
N ASP A 856 -5.12 -9.56 28.99
CA ASP A 856 -4.93 -8.22 29.57
C ASP A 856 -6.08 -7.88 30.53
N LEU A 857 -6.21 -8.68 31.59
CA LEU A 857 -7.25 -8.56 32.62
C LEU A 857 -6.97 -7.31 33.47
N ALA A 858 -7.63 -6.20 33.14
CA ALA A 858 -7.35 -4.86 33.67
C ALA A 858 -8.24 -4.50 34.88
N HIS A 859 -7.70 -3.58 35.70
CA HIS A 859 -8.27 -2.86 36.86
C HIS A 859 -9.37 -3.58 37.68
N PRO A 860 -9.05 -4.06 38.90
CA PRO A 860 -10.05 -4.15 39.94
C PRO A 860 -10.49 -2.74 40.27
N VAL A 861 -11.77 -2.46 40.10
CA VAL A 861 -12.34 -1.36 40.86
C VAL A 861 -12.47 -1.88 42.28
N GLN A 862 -11.75 -1.25 43.22
CA GLN A 862 -12.04 -1.50 44.62
C GLN A 862 -13.54 -1.33 44.82
N PRO A 863 -14.24 -2.19 45.58
CA PRO A 863 -15.67 -2.02 45.77
C PRO A 863 -16.06 -0.74 46.55
N PHE A 864 -15.14 0.19 46.84
CA PHE A 864 -15.36 1.22 47.87
C PHE A 864 -14.84 2.64 47.59
N GLU A 865 -14.38 3.01 46.37
CA GLU A 865 -13.97 4.41 46.11
C GLU A 865 -14.70 5.14 44.96
N ASN A 866 -15.19 4.47 43.90
CA ASN A 866 -16.03 5.13 42.87
C ASN A 866 -16.82 4.15 41.98
N GLU A 867 -18.09 3.89 42.30
CA GLU A 867 -19.02 3.03 41.55
C GLU A 867 -19.20 3.48 40.07
N ALA A 868 -19.14 4.78 39.82
CA ALA A 868 -19.30 5.35 38.48
C ALA A 868 -18.11 5.04 37.53
N ASP A 869 -16.90 4.90 38.06
CA ASP A 869 -15.73 4.53 37.25
C ASP A 869 -15.78 3.04 36.86
N TYR A 870 -16.29 2.19 37.75
CA TYR A 870 -16.54 0.79 37.43
C TYR A 870 -17.59 0.63 36.34
N GLU A 871 -18.76 1.24 36.50
CA GLU A 871 -19.83 1.18 35.51
C GLU A 871 -19.35 1.69 34.15
N LYS A 872 -18.51 2.73 34.14
CA LYS A 872 -17.92 3.28 32.92
C LYS A 872 -16.93 2.32 32.24
N VAL A 873 -16.10 1.61 33.00
CA VAL A 873 -15.15 0.64 32.45
C VAL A 873 -15.88 -0.62 31.98
N ASN A 874 -16.87 -1.08 32.75
CA ASN A 874 -17.70 -2.23 32.43
C ASN A 874 -18.54 -1.99 31.16
N HIS A 875 -19.19 -0.82 31.05
CA HIS A 875 -19.95 -0.42 29.86
C HIS A 875 -19.11 -0.44 28.58
N ARG A 876 -17.84 0.00 28.66
CA ARG A 876 -16.92 -0.01 27.51
C ARG A 876 -16.50 -1.41 27.09
N PHE A 877 -16.25 -2.29 28.06
CA PHE A 877 -15.96 -3.69 27.78
C PHE A 877 -17.16 -4.39 27.12
N GLU A 878 -18.36 -4.17 27.66
CA GLU A 878 -19.60 -4.71 27.09
C GLU A 878 -19.84 -4.20 25.67
N ASP A 879 -19.71 -2.88 25.43
CA ASP A 879 -19.86 -2.28 24.10
C ASP A 879 -18.81 -2.81 23.10
N GLY A 880 -17.56 -2.98 23.54
CA GLY A 880 -16.50 -3.53 22.71
C GLY A 880 -16.70 -4.99 22.34
N LEU A 881 -17.08 -5.81 23.31
CA LEU A 881 -17.41 -7.21 23.11
C LEU A 881 -18.65 -7.38 22.23
N ASP A 882 -19.69 -6.57 22.44
CA ASP A 882 -20.91 -6.60 21.63
C ASP A 882 -20.66 -6.20 20.18
N LYS A 883 -19.81 -5.21 19.93
CA LYS A 883 -19.44 -4.84 18.56
C LYS A 883 -18.65 -5.93 17.86
N LEU A 884 -17.73 -6.58 18.56
CA LEU A 884 -17.00 -7.74 18.03
C LEU A 884 -17.96 -8.89 17.72
N ILE A 885 -18.92 -9.17 18.61
CA ILE A 885 -19.99 -10.15 18.39
C ILE A 885 -20.82 -9.80 17.15
N ARG A 886 -21.25 -8.54 17.01
CA ARG A 886 -22.01 -8.07 15.83
C ARG A 886 -21.23 -8.23 14.53
N LEU A 887 -19.92 -8.00 14.54
CA LEU A 887 -19.08 -8.20 13.37
C LEU A 887 -19.14 -9.68 12.90
N PHE A 888 -18.97 -10.63 13.82
CA PHE A 888 -19.06 -12.05 13.49
C PHE A 888 -20.48 -12.46 13.07
N GLN A 889 -21.54 -11.88 13.65
CA GLN A 889 -22.93 -12.06 13.21
C GLN A 889 -23.21 -11.51 11.80
N GLN A 890 -22.51 -10.44 11.38
CA GLN A 890 -22.65 -9.89 10.03
C GLN A 890 -21.89 -10.71 8.98
N VAL A 891 -20.84 -11.42 9.38
CA VAL A 891 -20.21 -12.44 8.51
C VAL A 891 -21.09 -13.68 8.41
N GLU A 892 -21.99 -13.90 9.39
CA GLU A 892 -23.03 -14.93 9.41
C GLU A 892 -24.29 -14.58 8.58
N LYS A 893 -24.37 -13.42 7.94
CA LYS A 893 -25.47 -13.05 7.04
C LYS A 893 -24.93 -12.83 5.64
#